data_AF-A0A1V4DVN1-F1
#
_entry.id   AF-A0A1V4DVN1-F1
#
_cell.length_a   1.000
_cell.length_b   1.000
_cell.length_c   1.000
_cell.angle_alpha   90.00
_cell.angle_beta   90.00
_cell.angle_gamma   90.00
#
_symmetry.space_group_name_H-M   'P 1'
#
loop_
_entity.id
_entity.type
_entity.pdbx_description
1 polymer ?
#
loop_
_entity_poly.entity_id
_entity_poly.type
_entity_poly.pdbx_seq_one_letter_code
_entity_poly.pdbx_strand_id
1 'polypeptide(L)'
;MKLQKPQAAASLDDLDDDLPDPTEEDSLYALLSRVPSIGSHAATVAERLVQLGANPGGPKASLQQTAYQKGSLPQPWTSLYRWPEDDDGRVRDESGLVLSERQEQLRQDMRESLSTELLSGLFGSAGRDFESLGLGWLTLTTDQAPLEAERASDAALARTSLRVLGHMRRFAGLRAVADNPPKKLVDFWVRAAEHLGQDPEDLQATVERIWGKAVIKYIIQPEHVALRHGSAASWTCSTCNRRHLHPGVGVCTKCGRVLPTEPERFESTDADYYAWMARKQFGHFRLNTAELTGQTDRLDAQARQARFQGIFLDGQEHKLPNTLDVLSVTTTMEAGVDIGPLSAVLMANMPPTRFNYQQRVGRAGRRTSPVALALTVCRGRSHDEHYFQDPKRITNDPTPRPYLSTDMKDIYQRVLAAEVLRQAFAAVQAAVEDDAGPDLTRNVHGQFGYCADWPTVSDAISGWIKSRHAKIRRLAEALADRTQSVWPPDEAATWVASELVERVGQIADRPSGHHELSQRLAESGLLPMFGFPTSARYLYTKRPFDSYPWPPSGVVDRSLDIAISQFAPGAETVKDGQVHTATGVVAFEPTGKTPRAVDQPLGQSIPIGICRACGHLADNVQMPAVQEGGAPQQACLACGAADGSYREIELREPAGFYSGGKARDFDGNFAWRARSLAPRTAADLERGAPEKISTAGMVVHAGKGQRFSINDNGGRLFSFAKLTPTARWAGAFLETGAADLFPWLTKDIAAGEEPLTTAIGATQHTDLFLLGPQTGEIPALGLRLSLTSVPQSTGFLDDRSGRRAAWYSLAALLRTAAGSILQVQPNEIASGIHGAGSGSRGARTFAFLSDTLDNGAGYCTHLAEPDVFKELMATADRMLAGFSAGAHGSDCRGSCYECLRDYTNMAYHSLLDWRLAGDLLAILQGRYSTSDQSARQAAGLLRNWASDFSSEDVEFVDDLGGAGPAVLYEEQFWVTAKSPFEAADGSLQSARIRAVRAAAASDGRGVPDVVFVDDFLLDKTPSKVTALLTDFNNR
;
A
#
# COMPACT_ATOMS: atom_id res chain seq x y z
N MET A 1 32.10 -33.77 -16.12
CA MET A 1 31.51 -35.12 -16.18
C MET A 1 32.67 -36.11 -16.30
N LYS A 2 33.03 -36.84 -15.22
CA LYS A 2 33.90 -38.02 -15.36
C LYS A 2 33.03 -39.11 -15.95
N LEU A 3 33.29 -39.48 -17.20
CA LEU A 3 32.58 -40.51 -17.93
C LEU A 3 32.60 -41.82 -17.11
N GLN A 4 31.42 -42.39 -16.86
CA GLN A 4 31.30 -43.76 -16.39
C GLN A 4 31.91 -44.68 -17.46
N LYS A 5 32.87 -45.53 -17.06
CA LYS A 5 33.32 -46.64 -17.90
C LYS A 5 32.13 -47.57 -18.17
N PRO A 6 31.86 -47.96 -19.42
CA PRO A 6 30.91 -49.03 -19.71
C PRO A 6 31.41 -50.33 -19.07
N GLN A 7 30.46 -51.19 -18.66
CA GLN A 7 30.77 -52.54 -18.19
C GLN A 7 31.53 -53.31 -19.28
N ALA A 8 32.61 -53.99 -18.88
CA ALA A 8 33.42 -54.81 -19.77
C ALA A 8 32.56 -55.89 -20.42
N ALA A 9 32.38 -55.79 -21.74
CA ALA A 9 31.94 -56.92 -22.55
C ALA A 9 33.07 -57.96 -22.53
N ALA A 10 32.70 -59.21 -22.22
CA ALA A 10 33.57 -60.36 -22.31
C ALA A 10 33.84 -60.69 -23.78
N SER A 11 35.09 -61.05 -24.09
CA SER A 11 35.58 -61.57 -25.38
C SER A 11 35.58 -60.56 -26.54
N LEU A 12 36.78 -60.26 -27.05
CA LEU A 12 37.04 -59.45 -28.24
C LEU A 12 37.21 -60.31 -29.51
N ASP A 13 36.86 -61.60 -29.46
CA ASP A 13 37.11 -62.54 -30.56
C ASP A 13 35.87 -62.85 -31.44
N ASP A 14 34.71 -62.21 -31.20
CA ASP A 14 33.46 -62.43 -31.96
C ASP A 14 32.96 -61.19 -32.74
N LEU A 15 33.85 -60.30 -33.19
CA LEU A 15 33.51 -59.09 -33.96
C LEU A 15 34.05 -59.07 -35.40
N ASP A 16 34.17 -60.23 -36.04
CA ASP A 16 34.34 -60.32 -37.50
C ASP A 16 33.00 -60.76 -38.12
N ASP A 17 32.14 -59.79 -38.48
CA ASP A 17 31.30 -59.83 -39.71
C ASP A 17 30.22 -58.72 -39.86
N ASP A 18 30.10 -57.73 -38.96
CA ASP A 18 29.18 -56.60 -39.16
C ASP A 18 29.89 -55.23 -39.01
N LEU A 19 30.52 -54.78 -40.10
CA LEU A 19 30.89 -53.36 -40.23
C LEU A 19 29.60 -52.53 -40.31
N PRO A 20 29.41 -51.50 -39.47
CA PRO A 20 28.26 -50.61 -39.58
C PRO A 20 28.24 -49.94 -40.96
N ASP A 21 27.04 -49.72 -41.50
CA ASP A 21 26.84 -49.04 -42.79
C ASP A 21 27.63 -47.70 -42.78
N PRO A 22 28.49 -47.42 -43.78
CA PRO A 22 29.23 -46.16 -43.88
C PRO A 22 28.34 -44.91 -43.79
N THR A 23 27.05 -45.03 -44.17
CA THR A 23 26.06 -43.95 -44.03
C THR A 23 25.58 -43.74 -42.59
N GLU A 24 25.61 -44.78 -41.75
CA GLU A 24 25.33 -44.68 -40.32
C GLU A 24 26.52 -44.10 -39.56
N GLU A 25 27.76 -44.41 -39.96
CA GLU A 25 28.98 -43.86 -39.36
C GLU A 25 29.05 -42.33 -39.52
N ASP A 26 28.84 -41.79 -40.73
CA ASP A 26 28.76 -40.34 -40.95
C ASP A 26 27.63 -39.68 -40.15
N SER A 27 26.49 -40.36 -40.03
CA SER A 27 25.36 -39.88 -39.23
C SER A 27 25.66 -39.85 -37.73
N LEU A 28 26.39 -40.85 -37.23
CA LEU A 28 26.80 -40.98 -35.83
C LEU A 28 27.92 -40.01 -35.49
N TYR A 29 28.93 -39.83 -36.36
CA TYR A 29 29.94 -38.79 -36.23
C TYR A 29 29.29 -37.39 -36.25
N ALA A 30 28.33 -37.14 -37.14
CA ALA A 30 27.58 -35.89 -37.18
C ALA A 30 26.68 -35.67 -35.95
N LEU A 31 26.25 -36.74 -35.26
CA LEU A 31 25.50 -36.66 -34.02
C LEU A 31 26.42 -36.39 -32.82
N LEU A 32 27.54 -37.13 -32.71
CA LEU A 32 28.52 -37.05 -31.62
C LEU A 32 29.35 -35.77 -31.65
N SER A 33 29.49 -35.15 -32.82
CA SER A 33 30.24 -33.90 -32.99
C SER A 33 29.39 -32.64 -32.78
N ARG A 34 28.11 -32.77 -32.40
CA ARG A 34 27.23 -31.61 -32.10
C ARG A 34 27.57 -31.01 -30.75
N VAL A 35 27.66 -29.69 -30.71
CA VAL A 35 27.72 -28.95 -29.44
C VAL A 35 26.34 -29.05 -28.77
N PRO A 36 26.26 -29.23 -27.44
CA PRO A 36 24.98 -29.27 -26.72
C PRO A 36 24.12 -28.05 -27.06
N SER A 37 22.86 -28.30 -27.40
CA SER A 37 21.92 -27.22 -27.72
C SER A 37 21.55 -26.41 -26.47
N ILE A 38 21.00 -25.21 -26.67
CA ILE A 38 20.44 -24.43 -25.56
C ILE A 38 19.33 -25.23 -24.85
N GLY A 39 18.53 -26.00 -25.60
CA GLY A 39 17.55 -26.93 -25.01
C GLY A 39 18.19 -27.99 -24.10
N SER A 40 19.32 -28.58 -24.50
CA SER A 40 20.08 -29.53 -23.67
C SER A 40 20.67 -28.85 -22.41
N HIS A 41 21.14 -27.61 -22.54
CA HIS A 41 21.58 -26.82 -21.39
C HIS A 41 20.43 -26.52 -20.42
N ALA A 42 19.23 -26.20 -20.92
CA ALA A 42 18.06 -26.01 -20.07
C ALA A 42 17.71 -27.27 -19.27
N ALA A 43 17.78 -28.46 -19.88
CA ALA A 43 17.60 -29.74 -19.18
C ALA A 43 18.70 -29.98 -18.11
N THR A 44 19.96 -29.66 -18.43
CA THR A 44 21.07 -29.75 -17.47
C THR A 44 20.89 -28.81 -16.28
N VAL A 45 20.41 -27.58 -16.53
CA VAL A 45 20.09 -26.62 -15.48
C VAL A 45 18.92 -27.11 -14.63
N ALA A 46 17.88 -27.67 -15.24
CA ALA A 46 16.76 -28.26 -14.52
C ALA A 46 17.24 -29.36 -13.55
N GLU A 47 18.07 -30.30 -14.03
CA GLU A 47 18.65 -31.35 -13.18
C GLU A 47 19.41 -30.74 -11.99
N ARG A 48 20.27 -29.76 -12.24
CA ARG A 48 21.03 -29.08 -11.17
C ARG A 48 20.12 -28.39 -10.15
N LEU A 49 19.03 -27.75 -10.60
CA LEU A 49 18.06 -27.11 -9.70
C LEU A 49 17.35 -28.15 -8.83
N VAL A 50 16.92 -29.28 -9.41
CA VAL A 50 16.28 -30.37 -8.65
C VAL A 50 17.23 -30.95 -7.60
N GLN A 51 18.52 -31.15 -7.93
CA GLN A 51 19.52 -31.62 -6.96
C GLN A 51 19.72 -30.63 -5.79
N LEU A 52 19.46 -29.35 -6.01
CA LEU A 52 19.48 -28.33 -4.95
C LEU A 52 18.15 -28.24 -4.19
N GLY A 53 17.14 -29.05 -4.53
CA GLY A 53 15.79 -28.95 -3.99
C GLY A 53 15.03 -27.71 -4.46
N ALA A 54 15.43 -27.10 -5.59
CA ALA A 54 14.75 -25.95 -6.18
C ALA A 54 13.80 -26.38 -7.30
N ASN A 55 12.62 -25.78 -7.35
CA ASN A 55 11.67 -26.00 -8.43
C ASN A 55 12.26 -25.47 -9.77
N PRO A 56 12.47 -26.31 -10.79
CA PRO A 56 13.04 -25.88 -12.07
C PRO A 56 12.19 -24.83 -12.79
N GLY A 57 10.87 -24.85 -12.63
CA GLY A 57 9.97 -23.88 -13.26
C GLY A 57 10.01 -22.48 -12.61
N GLY A 58 10.63 -22.36 -11.44
CA GLY A 58 10.71 -21.11 -10.67
C GLY A 58 9.63 -20.99 -9.58
N PRO A 59 9.48 -19.79 -8.99
CA PRO A 59 8.68 -19.59 -7.78
C PRO A 59 7.18 -19.29 -8.03
N LYS A 60 6.73 -19.25 -9.28
CA LYS A 60 5.34 -18.95 -9.63
C LYS A 60 4.39 -19.95 -8.97
N ALA A 61 3.30 -19.46 -8.37
CA ALA A 61 2.34 -20.29 -7.66
C ALA A 61 1.70 -21.36 -8.57
N SER A 62 1.41 -20.99 -9.83
CA SER A 62 0.92 -21.91 -10.86
C SER A 62 1.85 -23.09 -11.17
N LEU A 63 3.15 -22.97 -10.88
CA LEU A 63 4.17 -23.98 -11.15
C LEU A 63 4.55 -24.80 -9.91
N GLN A 64 3.93 -24.55 -8.74
CA GLN A 64 4.21 -25.32 -7.52
C GLN A 64 3.38 -26.60 -7.42
N GLN A 65 2.26 -26.70 -8.14
CA GLN A 65 1.33 -27.82 -8.07
C GLN A 65 0.51 -27.97 -9.35
N THR A 66 -0.05 -29.15 -9.56
CA THR A 66 -0.89 -29.43 -10.73
C THR A 66 -2.17 -28.58 -10.73
N ALA A 67 -2.59 -28.10 -11.90
CA ALA A 67 -3.79 -27.26 -12.06
C ALA A 67 -5.03 -27.93 -11.46
N TYR A 68 -5.86 -27.18 -10.73
CA TYR A 68 -7.04 -27.72 -10.04
C TYR A 68 -7.99 -28.46 -10.99
N GLN A 69 -8.45 -29.64 -10.57
CA GLN A 69 -9.49 -30.41 -11.25
C GLN A 69 -10.52 -30.89 -10.21
N LYS A 70 -11.80 -30.73 -10.53
CA LYS A 70 -12.90 -31.13 -9.63
C LYS A 70 -12.79 -32.63 -9.32
N GLY A 71 -12.78 -32.98 -8.03
CA GLY A 71 -12.70 -34.38 -7.57
C GLY A 71 -11.28 -34.95 -7.47
N SER A 72 -10.24 -34.14 -7.66
CA SER A 72 -8.85 -34.58 -7.50
C SER A 72 -8.04 -33.58 -6.69
N LEU A 73 -7.19 -34.08 -5.79
CA LEU A 73 -6.28 -33.24 -5.03
C LEU A 73 -5.16 -32.70 -5.94
N PRO A 74 -4.78 -31.41 -5.83
CA PRO A 74 -3.56 -30.91 -6.44
C PRO A 74 -2.34 -31.68 -5.93
N GLN A 75 -1.42 -32.01 -6.84
CA GLN A 75 -0.16 -32.69 -6.51
C GLN A 75 0.99 -31.69 -6.61
N PRO A 76 1.91 -31.63 -5.63
CA PRO A 76 3.03 -30.69 -5.66
C PRO A 76 4.06 -31.06 -6.73
N TRP A 77 4.86 -30.10 -7.19
CA TRP A 77 5.94 -30.32 -8.16
C TRP A 77 6.96 -31.37 -7.69
N THR A 78 7.14 -31.52 -6.37
CA THR A 78 8.02 -32.53 -5.76
C THR A 78 7.59 -33.95 -6.07
N SER A 79 6.30 -34.19 -6.40
CA SER A 79 5.77 -35.50 -6.80
C SER A 79 6.26 -35.97 -8.18
N LEU A 80 6.89 -35.08 -8.95
CA LEU A 80 7.44 -35.40 -10.26
C LEU A 80 8.78 -36.14 -10.17
N TYR A 81 9.41 -36.17 -8.98
CA TYR A 81 10.76 -36.66 -8.77
C TYR A 81 10.82 -37.73 -7.67
N ARG A 82 11.80 -38.64 -7.76
CA ARG A 82 12.14 -39.55 -6.67
C ARG A 82 13.25 -38.96 -5.81
N TRP A 83 12.89 -38.58 -4.59
CA TRP A 83 13.83 -38.06 -3.60
C TRP A 83 14.51 -39.22 -2.87
N PRO A 84 15.84 -39.14 -2.64
CA PRO A 84 16.57 -40.17 -1.88
C PRO A 84 16.15 -40.16 -0.41
N GLU A 85 16.30 -41.28 0.30
CA GLU A 85 16.08 -41.33 1.76
C GLU A 85 17.26 -40.73 2.54
N ASP A 86 18.47 -40.80 1.97
CA ASP A 86 19.69 -40.23 2.54
C ASP A 86 19.93 -38.80 2.04
N ASP A 87 20.37 -37.91 2.93
CA ASP A 87 20.67 -36.48 2.64
C ASP A 87 21.76 -36.32 1.55
N ASP A 88 22.61 -37.32 1.30
CA ASP A 88 23.69 -37.33 0.29
C ASP A 88 23.31 -38.05 -1.03
N GLY A 89 22.08 -38.56 -1.12
CA GLY A 89 21.61 -39.27 -2.32
C GLY A 89 21.40 -38.33 -3.51
N ARG A 90 21.50 -38.87 -4.73
CA ARG A 90 21.12 -38.11 -5.94
C ARG A 90 19.63 -38.24 -6.19
N VAL A 91 18.98 -37.10 -6.45
CA VAL A 91 17.60 -37.08 -6.94
C VAL A 91 17.58 -37.75 -8.31
N ARG A 92 16.71 -38.73 -8.51
CA ARG A 92 16.62 -39.43 -9.79
C ARG A 92 15.47 -38.85 -10.60
N ASP A 93 15.77 -38.58 -11.87
CA ASP A 93 14.75 -38.29 -12.88
C ASP A 93 13.86 -39.52 -13.12
N GLU A 94 12.72 -39.30 -13.77
CA GLU A 94 11.53 -40.14 -14.03
C GLU A 94 11.70 -41.61 -14.40
N SER A 95 12.93 -42.10 -14.58
CA SER A 95 13.24 -43.52 -14.81
C SER A 95 12.56 -44.43 -13.77
N GLY A 96 11.32 -44.85 -14.09
CA GLY A 96 10.46 -45.73 -13.32
C GLY A 96 9.23 -45.13 -12.62
N LEU A 97 8.90 -43.83 -12.76
CA LEU A 97 7.64 -43.24 -12.24
C LEU A 97 6.57 -43.15 -13.36
N VAL A 98 5.32 -43.54 -13.06
CA VAL A 98 4.18 -43.30 -13.96
C VAL A 98 3.53 -41.98 -13.55
N LEU A 99 3.68 -40.95 -14.38
CA LEU A 99 3.08 -39.64 -14.16
C LEU A 99 1.64 -39.63 -14.67
N SER A 100 0.77 -38.86 -14.01
CA SER A 100 -0.53 -38.51 -14.58
C SER A 100 -0.40 -37.45 -15.67
N GLU A 101 -1.38 -37.36 -16.57
CA GLU A 101 -1.45 -36.32 -17.61
C GLU A 101 -1.27 -34.90 -17.04
N ARG A 102 -1.82 -34.64 -15.85
CA ARG A 102 -1.68 -33.35 -15.15
C ARG A 102 -0.26 -33.09 -14.64
N GLN A 103 0.45 -34.13 -14.21
CA GLN A 103 1.84 -34.04 -13.80
C GLN A 103 2.75 -33.83 -15.02
N GLU A 104 2.45 -34.47 -16.14
CA GLU A 104 3.14 -34.26 -17.41
C GLU A 104 2.97 -32.83 -17.93
N GLN A 105 1.75 -32.28 -17.84
CA GLN A 105 1.49 -30.89 -18.18
C GLN A 105 2.25 -29.92 -17.26
N LEU A 106 2.21 -30.12 -15.94
CA LEU A 106 2.97 -29.28 -14.99
C LEU A 106 4.47 -29.28 -15.32
N ARG A 107 5.02 -30.46 -15.61
CA ARG A 107 6.42 -30.59 -16.01
C ARG A 107 6.73 -29.83 -17.31
N GLN A 108 5.84 -29.89 -18.28
CA GLN A 108 5.99 -29.14 -19.54
C GLN A 108 5.97 -27.63 -19.28
N ASP A 109 5.02 -27.13 -18.50
CA ASP A 109 4.91 -25.72 -18.12
C ASP A 109 6.18 -25.23 -17.39
N MET A 110 6.74 -26.06 -16.49
CA MET A 110 8.01 -25.77 -15.81
C MET A 110 9.20 -25.70 -16.76
N ARG A 111 9.29 -26.62 -17.74
CA ARG A 111 10.37 -26.62 -18.75
C ARG A 111 10.30 -25.37 -19.63
N GLU A 112 9.10 -24.97 -20.03
CA GLU A 112 8.87 -23.74 -20.81
C GLU A 112 9.23 -22.47 -20.01
N SER A 113 8.84 -22.42 -18.73
CA SER A 113 9.20 -21.33 -17.82
C SER A 113 10.72 -21.23 -17.65
N LEU A 114 11.39 -22.35 -17.36
CA LEU A 114 12.85 -22.39 -17.21
C LEU A 114 13.58 -21.95 -18.48
N SER A 115 13.13 -22.42 -19.64
CA SER A 115 13.69 -22.03 -20.94
C SER A 115 13.58 -20.51 -21.16
N THR A 116 12.41 -19.94 -20.83
CA THR A 116 12.14 -18.50 -20.91
C THR A 116 13.07 -17.69 -20.01
N GLU A 117 13.25 -18.11 -18.75
CA GLU A 117 14.14 -17.45 -17.80
C GLU A 117 15.62 -17.56 -18.21
N LEU A 118 16.05 -18.75 -18.66
CA LEU A 118 17.41 -18.99 -19.16
C LEU A 118 17.74 -18.06 -20.33
N LEU A 119 16.84 -18.00 -21.33
CA LEU A 119 17.03 -17.14 -22.50
C LEU A 119 17.01 -15.65 -22.13
N SER A 120 16.15 -15.25 -21.18
CA SER A 120 16.08 -13.87 -20.68
C SER A 120 17.37 -13.47 -19.96
N GLY A 121 17.99 -14.38 -19.21
CA GLY A 121 19.30 -14.20 -18.59
C GLY A 121 20.45 -14.14 -19.60
N LEU A 122 20.47 -15.06 -20.57
CA LEU A 122 21.52 -15.11 -21.62
C LEU A 122 21.49 -13.88 -22.53
N PHE A 123 20.32 -13.32 -22.82
CA PHE A 123 20.14 -12.18 -23.73
C PHE A 123 19.57 -10.94 -23.03
N GLY A 124 20.12 -10.66 -21.84
CA GLY A 124 19.82 -9.47 -21.04
C GLY A 124 20.07 -8.15 -21.78
N SER A 125 19.40 -7.08 -21.36
CA SER A 125 19.56 -5.74 -21.94
C SER A 125 20.78 -4.98 -21.37
N ALA A 126 21.05 -3.78 -21.91
CA ALA A 126 22.07 -2.86 -21.43
C ALA A 126 23.51 -3.42 -21.41
N GLY A 127 23.84 -4.30 -22.35
CA GLY A 127 25.20 -4.86 -22.48
C GLY A 127 25.52 -5.96 -21.47
N ARG A 128 24.51 -6.50 -20.79
CA ARG A 128 24.64 -7.65 -19.86
C ARG A 128 24.25 -8.98 -20.49
N ASP A 129 24.22 -9.07 -21.82
CA ASP A 129 24.07 -10.35 -22.50
C ASP A 129 25.35 -11.19 -22.38
N PHE A 130 25.18 -12.50 -22.52
CA PHE A 130 26.21 -13.52 -22.33
C PHE A 130 27.50 -13.23 -23.14
N GLU A 131 27.38 -12.66 -24.35
CA GLU A 131 28.52 -12.33 -25.20
C GLU A 131 29.18 -11.01 -24.79
N SER A 132 28.39 -9.98 -24.49
CA SER A 132 28.93 -8.71 -24.00
C SER A 132 29.69 -8.86 -22.67
N LEU A 133 29.24 -9.76 -21.80
CA LEU A 133 29.92 -10.14 -20.55
C LEU A 133 31.22 -10.93 -20.77
N GLY A 134 31.51 -11.40 -21.98
CA GLY A 134 32.73 -12.17 -22.26
C GLY A 134 32.66 -13.64 -21.84
N LEU A 135 31.46 -14.21 -21.69
CA LEU A 135 31.26 -15.60 -21.27
C LEU A 135 31.22 -16.57 -22.46
N GLY A 136 30.57 -16.18 -23.55
CA GLY A 136 30.51 -16.97 -24.78
C GLY A 136 29.57 -16.38 -25.83
N TRP A 137 29.39 -17.06 -26.95
CA TRP A 137 28.64 -16.57 -28.12
C TRP A 137 27.70 -17.64 -28.68
N LEU A 138 26.68 -17.19 -29.42
CA LEU A 138 25.60 -18.01 -29.97
C LEU A 138 25.96 -18.56 -31.35
N THR A 139 25.67 -19.83 -31.60
CA THR A 139 25.89 -20.47 -32.90
C THR A 139 24.90 -21.60 -33.20
N LEU A 140 25.00 -22.21 -34.39
CA LEU A 140 24.26 -23.42 -34.75
C LEU A 140 24.86 -24.65 -34.05
N THR A 141 24.04 -25.64 -33.70
CA THR A 141 24.54 -26.91 -33.12
C THR A 141 25.47 -27.67 -34.07
N THR A 142 25.39 -27.38 -35.37
CA THR A 142 26.21 -27.92 -36.46
C THR A 142 27.48 -27.11 -36.74
N ASP A 143 27.68 -25.96 -36.08
CA ASP A 143 28.86 -25.11 -36.32
C ASP A 143 30.13 -25.71 -35.69
N GLN A 144 30.95 -26.34 -36.54
CA GLN A 144 32.27 -26.86 -36.20
C GLN A 144 33.42 -25.95 -36.65
N ALA A 145 33.13 -24.80 -37.27
CA ALA A 145 34.16 -23.92 -37.81
C ALA A 145 35.01 -23.31 -36.68
N PRO A 146 36.28 -22.94 -36.94
CA PRO A 146 37.13 -22.25 -35.97
C PRO A 146 36.52 -20.91 -35.54
N LEU A 147 37.04 -20.33 -34.44
CA LEU A 147 36.58 -19.05 -33.93
C LEU A 147 36.70 -17.93 -34.99
N GLU A 148 37.86 -17.89 -35.64
CA GLU A 148 38.22 -16.96 -36.71
C GLU A 148 37.95 -17.56 -38.09
N ALA A 149 36.69 -18.00 -38.31
CA ALA A 149 36.25 -18.41 -39.64
C ALA A 149 36.35 -17.24 -40.63
N GLU A 150 36.53 -17.55 -41.91
CA GLU A 150 36.56 -16.54 -42.97
C GLU A 150 35.32 -15.64 -42.92
N ARG A 151 35.50 -14.33 -43.11
CA ARG A 151 34.44 -13.32 -42.90
C ARG A 151 33.22 -13.55 -43.81
N ALA A 152 33.43 -14.10 -45.01
CA ALA A 152 32.38 -14.42 -45.97
C ALA A 152 31.80 -15.84 -45.82
N SER A 153 32.25 -16.63 -44.82
CA SER A 153 31.80 -18.01 -44.64
C SER A 153 30.36 -18.10 -44.12
N ASP A 154 29.69 -19.23 -44.43
CA ASP A 154 28.37 -19.57 -43.91
C ASP A 154 28.32 -19.49 -42.36
N ALA A 155 29.39 -19.92 -41.69
CA ALA A 155 29.52 -19.84 -40.24
C ALA A 155 29.55 -18.38 -39.73
N ALA A 156 30.33 -17.50 -40.36
CA ALA A 156 30.42 -16.09 -39.98
C ALA A 156 29.06 -15.38 -40.12
N LEU A 157 28.36 -15.63 -41.23
CA LEU A 157 27.04 -15.09 -41.56
C LEU A 157 25.96 -15.57 -40.57
N ALA A 158 25.96 -16.87 -40.25
CA ALA A 158 25.02 -17.45 -39.30
C ALA A 158 25.22 -16.87 -37.88
N ARG A 159 26.47 -16.86 -37.39
CA ARG A 159 26.83 -16.35 -36.05
C ARG A 159 26.36 -14.91 -35.83
N THR A 160 26.68 -14.01 -36.77
CA THR A 160 26.31 -12.59 -36.62
C THR A 160 24.81 -12.36 -36.72
N SER A 161 24.14 -13.05 -37.64
CA SER A 161 22.69 -12.88 -37.84
C SER A 161 21.88 -13.46 -36.67
N LEU A 162 22.31 -14.61 -36.13
CA LEU A 162 21.78 -15.18 -34.89
C LEU A 162 21.98 -14.23 -33.71
N ARG A 163 23.13 -13.57 -33.60
CA ARG A 163 23.37 -12.58 -32.54
C ARG A 163 22.40 -11.39 -32.62
N VAL A 164 22.09 -10.89 -33.82
CA VAL A 164 21.11 -9.80 -33.98
C VAL A 164 19.72 -10.25 -33.50
N LEU A 165 19.25 -11.42 -33.95
CA LEU A 165 17.97 -12.00 -33.53
C LEU A 165 17.93 -12.31 -32.03
N GLY A 166 19.00 -12.86 -31.48
CA GLY A 166 19.15 -13.18 -30.06
C GLY A 166 19.08 -11.94 -29.17
N HIS A 167 19.75 -10.84 -29.56
CA HIS A 167 19.66 -9.57 -28.84
C HIS A 167 18.25 -8.93 -28.94
N MET A 168 17.47 -9.27 -29.97
CA MET A 168 16.05 -8.93 -30.06
C MET A 168 15.14 -9.91 -29.29
N ARG A 169 15.73 -10.92 -28.62
CA ARG A 169 15.07 -12.03 -27.90
C ARG A 169 14.04 -12.76 -28.76
N ARG A 170 14.33 -12.94 -30.04
CA ARG A 170 13.45 -13.65 -30.99
C ARG A 170 13.68 -15.16 -30.91
N PHE A 171 13.26 -15.75 -29.80
CA PHE A 171 13.28 -17.20 -29.58
C PHE A 171 11.85 -17.76 -29.52
N ALA A 172 11.70 -19.04 -29.86
CA ALA A 172 10.47 -19.78 -29.62
C ALA A 172 10.10 -19.68 -28.13
N GLY A 173 8.81 -19.41 -27.84
CA GLY A 173 8.32 -19.15 -26.48
C GLY A 173 8.43 -17.69 -25.99
N LEU A 174 9.32 -16.86 -26.56
CA LEU A 174 9.47 -15.44 -26.16
C LEU A 174 8.78 -14.44 -27.10
N ARG A 175 8.67 -14.77 -28.38
CA ARG A 175 8.13 -13.91 -29.43
C ARG A 175 7.33 -14.72 -30.45
N ALA A 176 6.29 -14.10 -31.00
CA ALA A 176 5.55 -14.66 -32.12
C ALA A 176 6.37 -14.63 -33.42
N VAL A 177 6.11 -15.60 -34.29
CA VAL A 177 6.67 -15.68 -35.65
C VAL A 177 6.41 -14.41 -36.45
N ALA A 178 7.31 -14.07 -37.37
CA ALA A 178 7.07 -13.01 -38.35
C ALA A 178 7.39 -13.52 -39.75
N ASP A 179 6.55 -13.17 -40.72
CA ASP A 179 6.79 -13.56 -42.11
C ASP A 179 7.87 -12.71 -42.79
N ASN A 180 8.19 -11.54 -42.23
CA ASN A 180 9.20 -10.61 -42.74
C ASN A 180 10.38 -10.42 -41.76
N PRO A 181 11.60 -10.15 -42.26
CA PRO A 181 12.77 -9.95 -41.41
C PRO A 181 12.62 -8.64 -40.61
N PRO A 182 13.00 -8.61 -39.32
CA PRO A 182 12.96 -7.38 -38.54
C PRO A 182 13.92 -6.32 -39.11
N LYS A 183 13.51 -5.04 -39.07
CA LYS A 183 14.30 -3.91 -39.60
C LYS A 183 15.77 -3.91 -39.16
N LYS A 184 16.06 -4.17 -37.89
CA LYS A 184 17.44 -4.21 -37.37
C LYS A 184 18.32 -5.30 -38.00
N LEU A 185 17.71 -6.41 -38.41
CA LEU A 185 18.40 -7.50 -39.10
C LEU A 185 18.65 -7.13 -40.56
N VAL A 186 17.66 -6.51 -41.22
CA VAL A 186 17.81 -5.97 -42.59
C VAL A 186 18.91 -4.92 -42.64
N ASP A 187 18.87 -3.92 -41.73
CA ASP A 187 19.87 -2.86 -41.63
C ASP A 187 21.28 -3.45 -41.43
N PHE A 188 21.39 -4.54 -40.66
CA PHE A 188 22.65 -5.25 -40.46
C PHE A 188 23.11 -5.96 -41.75
N TRP A 189 22.21 -6.67 -42.44
CA TRP A 189 22.53 -7.37 -43.69
C TRP A 189 22.98 -6.42 -44.79
N VAL A 190 22.34 -5.25 -44.93
CA VAL A 190 22.79 -4.21 -45.87
C VAL A 190 24.24 -3.81 -45.59
N ARG A 191 24.60 -3.55 -44.33
CA ARG A 191 25.98 -3.19 -43.94
C ARG A 191 26.97 -4.34 -44.11
N ALA A 192 26.55 -5.57 -43.85
CA ALA A 192 27.36 -6.76 -44.07
C ALA A 192 27.62 -6.97 -45.57
N ALA A 193 26.60 -6.82 -46.40
CA ALA A 193 26.67 -6.95 -47.86
C ALA A 193 27.59 -5.87 -48.46
N GLU A 194 27.45 -4.60 -48.04
CA GLU A 194 28.35 -3.50 -48.41
C GLU A 194 29.82 -3.83 -48.09
N HIS A 195 30.08 -4.44 -46.92
CA HIS A 195 31.44 -4.78 -46.49
C HIS A 195 32.03 -5.99 -47.22
N LEU A 196 31.20 -6.99 -47.54
CA LEU A 196 31.60 -8.21 -48.24
C LEU A 196 31.60 -8.06 -49.77
N GLY A 197 31.08 -6.94 -50.30
CA GLY A 197 30.92 -6.72 -51.74
C GLY A 197 29.87 -7.63 -52.37
N GLN A 198 28.80 -7.95 -51.63
CA GLN A 198 27.70 -8.82 -52.03
C GLN A 198 26.39 -8.03 -52.17
N ASP A 199 25.40 -8.61 -52.85
CA ASP A 199 24.04 -8.06 -52.87
C ASP A 199 23.31 -8.39 -51.53
N PRO A 200 22.59 -7.44 -50.92
CA PRO A 200 21.87 -7.67 -49.67
C PRO A 200 20.78 -8.75 -49.75
N GLU A 201 20.09 -8.89 -50.88
CA GLU A 201 19.03 -9.90 -51.08
C GLU A 201 19.65 -11.31 -51.19
N ASP A 202 20.76 -11.42 -51.90
CA ASP A 202 21.52 -12.68 -51.99
C ASP A 202 22.09 -13.12 -50.64
N LEU A 203 22.59 -12.16 -49.85
CA LEU A 203 23.09 -12.41 -48.49
C LEU A 203 21.94 -12.88 -47.58
N GLN A 204 20.78 -12.23 -47.66
CA GLN A 204 19.59 -12.65 -46.92
C GLN A 204 19.18 -14.09 -47.29
N ALA A 205 19.01 -14.39 -48.58
CA ALA A 205 18.63 -15.72 -49.04
C ALA A 205 19.64 -16.80 -48.59
N THR A 206 20.93 -16.45 -48.60
CA THR A 206 22.01 -17.32 -48.11
C THR A 206 21.88 -17.58 -46.61
N VAL A 207 21.70 -16.55 -45.79
CA VAL A 207 21.54 -16.69 -44.33
C VAL A 207 20.30 -17.53 -43.98
N GLU A 208 19.18 -17.29 -44.66
CA GLU A 208 17.94 -18.05 -44.46
C GLU A 208 18.10 -19.53 -44.80
N ARG A 209 18.82 -19.84 -45.88
CA ARG A 209 19.18 -21.21 -46.25
C ARG A 209 20.08 -21.87 -45.18
N ILE A 210 21.09 -21.15 -44.68
CA ILE A 210 22.04 -21.66 -43.68
C ILE A 210 21.34 -21.98 -42.35
N TRP A 211 20.41 -21.12 -41.91
CA TRP A 211 19.69 -21.34 -40.66
C TRP A 211 18.88 -22.63 -40.66
N GLY A 212 18.26 -22.99 -41.78
CA GLY A 212 17.43 -24.18 -41.89
C GLY A 212 16.40 -24.27 -40.76
N LYS A 213 16.45 -25.36 -39.96
CA LYS A 213 15.54 -25.57 -38.82
C LYS A 213 15.84 -24.66 -37.61
N ALA A 214 17.01 -24.04 -37.55
CA ALA A 214 17.43 -23.23 -36.40
C ALA A 214 16.70 -21.89 -36.30
N VAL A 215 16.16 -21.38 -37.41
CA VAL A 215 15.36 -20.15 -37.42
C VAL A 215 14.14 -20.35 -38.30
N ILE A 216 12.96 -20.40 -37.69
CA ILE A 216 11.68 -20.53 -38.40
C ILE A 216 10.98 -19.18 -38.36
N LYS A 217 10.68 -18.59 -39.52
CA LYS A 217 10.00 -17.28 -39.61
C LYS A 217 10.67 -16.22 -38.71
N TYR A 218 12.01 -16.15 -38.81
CA TYR A 218 12.89 -15.26 -38.05
C TYR A 218 12.79 -15.41 -36.51
N ILE A 219 12.40 -16.59 -36.02
CA ILE A 219 12.41 -17.00 -34.62
C ILE A 219 13.40 -18.16 -34.42
N ILE A 220 14.37 -17.95 -33.54
CA ILE A 220 15.40 -18.94 -33.19
C ILE A 220 14.76 -20.09 -32.41
N GLN A 221 15.07 -21.32 -32.82
CA GLN A 221 14.67 -22.57 -32.18
C GLN A 221 15.80 -23.04 -31.24
N PRO A 222 15.63 -22.98 -29.90
CA PRO A 222 16.68 -23.28 -28.93
C PRO A 222 17.30 -24.69 -29.04
N GLU A 223 16.57 -25.65 -29.59
CA GLU A 223 17.01 -27.03 -29.83
C GLU A 223 18.06 -27.17 -30.94
N HIS A 224 18.20 -26.15 -31.80
CA HIS A 224 19.06 -26.14 -32.98
C HIS A 224 20.20 -25.11 -32.92
N VAL A 225 20.31 -24.39 -31.80
CA VAL A 225 21.41 -23.46 -31.52
C VAL A 225 22.15 -23.86 -30.25
N ALA A 226 23.42 -23.47 -30.16
CA ALA A 226 24.34 -23.81 -29.07
C ALA A 226 25.13 -22.58 -28.62
N LEU A 227 25.77 -22.68 -27.46
CA LEU A 227 26.70 -21.68 -26.94
C LEU A 227 28.13 -22.19 -27.02
N ARG A 228 29.07 -21.32 -27.41
CA ARG A 228 30.51 -21.60 -27.37
C ARG A 228 31.20 -20.65 -26.41
N HIS A 229 32.19 -21.17 -25.68
CA HIS A 229 32.96 -20.38 -24.73
C HIS A 229 33.83 -19.32 -25.42
N GLY A 230 33.98 -18.16 -24.78
CA GLY A 230 34.92 -17.12 -25.22
C GLY A 230 36.38 -17.49 -24.92
N SER A 231 37.31 -16.99 -25.73
CA SER A 231 38.77 -17.22 -25.62
C SER A 231 39.52 -16.11 -24.87
N ALA A 232 38.81 -15.28 -24.08
CA ALA A 232 39.35 -14.05 -23.45
C ALA A 232 39.95 -13.05 -24.46
N ALA A 233 39.47 -13.11 -25.71
CA ALA A 233 39.81 -12.22 -26.81
C ALA A 233 38.51 -11.65 -27.40
N SER A 234 38.52 -10.39 -27.83
CA SER A 234 37.34 -9.73 -28.35
C SER A 234 37.62 -8.69 -29.43
N TRP A 235 36.67 -8.51 -30.34
CA TRP A 235 36.65 -7.47 -31.35
C TRP A 235 35.69 -6.37 -30.90
N THR A 236 36.22 -5.33 -30.23
CA THR A 236 35.40 -4.24 -29.69
C THR A 236 35.19 -3.17 -30.75
N CYS A 237 33.92 -2.79 -30.98
CA CYS A 237 33.59 -1.72 -31.90
C CYS A 237 34.04 -0.36 -31.34
N SER A 238 34.90 0.37 -32.07
CA SER A 238 35.42 1.68 -31.66
C SER A 238 34.38 2.81 -31.60
N THR A 239 33.18 2.60 -32.16
CA THR A 239 32.12 3.61 -32.21
C THR A 239 31.10 3.43 -31.09
N CYS A 240 30.58 2.22 -30.90
CA CYS A 240 29.51 1.96 -29.92
C CYS A 240 29.96 1.11 -28.72
N ASN A 241 31.26 0.80 -28.65
CA ASN A 241 31.91 -0.02 -27.61
C ASN A 241 31.28 -1.42 -27.43
N ARG A 242 30.51 -1.90 -28.41
CA ARG A 242 29.96 -3.26 -28.36
C ARG A 242 31.09 -4.26 -28.54
N ARG A 243 31.22 -5.16 -27.56
CA ARG A 243 32.17 -6.28 -27.57
C ARG A 243 31.66 -7.41 -28.46
N HIS A 244 32.52 -8.00 -29.27
CA HIS A 244 32.25 -9.23 -30.02
C HIS A 244 33.26 -10.31 -29.63
N LEU A 245 32.78 -11.52 -29.34
CA LEU A 245 33.68 -12.64 -28.99
C LEU A 245 34.08 -13.48 -30.19
N HIS A 246 33.54 -13.15 -31.36
CA HIS A 246 33.97 -13.71 -32.63
C HIS A 246 34.03 -12.58 -33.68
N PRO A 247 34.90 -12.72 -34.69
CA PRO A 247 35.06 -11.71 -35.73
C PRO A 247 33.82 -11.57 -36.62
N GLY A 248 33.10 -12.68 -36.83
CA GLY A 248 31.91 -12.72 -37.69
C GLY A 248 32.23 -12.23 -39.10
N VAL A 249 31.31 -11.49 -39.72
CA VAL A 249 31.50 -10.89 -41.05
C VAL A 249 32.40 -9.65 -41.08
N GLY A 250 32.94 -9.19 -39.95
CA GLY A 250 33.81 -8.00 -39.92
C GLY A 250 33.12 -6.66 -39.64
N VAL A 251 31.79 -6.65 -39.46
CA VAL A 251 31.04 -5.46 -39.05
C VAL A 251 30.28 -5.65 -37.73
N CYS A 252 30.08 -4.56 -37.01
CA CYS A 252 29.39 -4.56 -35.72
C CYS A 252 27.89 -4.84 -35.87
N THR A 253 27.37 -5.81 -35.12
CA THR A 253 25.96 -6.24 -35.09
C THR A 253 25.01 -5.24 -34.44
N LYS A 254 25.50 -4.08 -33.98
CA LYS A 254 24.68 -2.98 -33.43
C LYS A 254 24.64 -1.75 -34.33
N CYS A 255 25.80 -1.32 -34.82
CA CYS A 255 25.93 -0.03 -35.54
C CYS A 255 26.46 -0.18 -36.97
N GLY A 256 26.81 -1.40 -37.41
CA GLY A 256 27.29 -1.66 -38.77
C GLY A 256 28.71 -1.16 -39.09
N ARG A 257 29.41 -0.55 -38.13
CA ARG A 257 30.81 -0.12 -38.31
C ARG A 257 31.76 -1.32 -38.39
N VAL A 258 32.82 -1.18 -39.18
CA VAL A 258 33.89 -2.16 -39.31
C VAL A 258 34.53 -2.44 -37.95
N LEU A 259 34.69 -3.72 -37.64
CA LEU A 259 35.37 -4.20 -36.44
C LEU A 259 36.88 -4.21 -36.67
N PRO A 260 37.71 -4.12 -35.61
CA PRO A 260 39.15 -4.34 -35.73
C PRO A 260 39.47 -5.67 -36.41
N THR A 261 40.61 -5.74 -37.11
CA THR A 261 41.06 -7.00 -37.73
C THR A 261 41.56 -7.96 -36.67
N GLU A 262 42.41 -7.47 -35.77
CA GLU A 262 42.99 -8.23 -34.66
C GLU A 262 42.11 -8.15 -33.41
N PRO A 263 42.00 -9.24 -32.63
CA PRO A 263 41.31 -9.22 -31.36
C PRO A 263 42.13 -8.53 -30.26
N GLU A 264 41.44 -7.85 -29.35
CA GLU A 264 42.00 -7.35 -28.11
C GLU A 264 41.81 -8.39 -26.99
N ARG A 265 42.87 -8.69 -26.24
CA ARG A 265 42.77 -9.51 -25.03
C ARG A 265 42.17 -8.69 -23.89
N PHE A 266 41.27 -9.31 -23.12
CA PHE A 266 40.66 -8.66 -21.97
C PHE A 266 40.70 -9.57 -20.74
N GLU A 267 41.08 -8.99 -19.60
CA GLU A 267 40.94 -9.65 -18.30
C GLU A 267 39.48 -9.57 -17.87
N SER A 268 38.80 -10.70 -17.95
CA SER A 268 37.34 -10.72 -18.01
C SER A 268 36.67 -11.02 -16.66
N THR A 269 37.16 -10.52 -15.53
CA THR A 269 36.59 -10.94 -14.23
C THR A 269 36.47 -9.90 -13.13
N ASP A 270 37.25 -8.82 -13.08
CA ASP A 270 37.21 -7.96 -11.88
C ASP A 270 36.35 -6.69 -12.06
N ALA A 271 35.98 -6.35 -13.31
CA ALA A 271 35.19 -5.16 -13.60
C ALA A 271 33.67 -5.40 -13.68
N ASP A 272 33.20 -6.66 -13.83
CA ASP A 272 31.76 -6.99 -13.90
C ASP A 272 31.38 -8.13 -12.95
N TYR A 273 30.46 -7.81 -12.03
CA TYR A 273 30.00 -8.69 -10.96
C TYR A 273 29.33 -9.99 -11.46
N TYR A 274 28.57 -9.95 -12.57
CA TYR A 274 27.86 -11.12 -13.07
C TYR A 274 28.80 -12.06 -13.83
N ALA A 275 29.75 -11.50 -14.59
CA ALA A 275 30.80 -12.29 -15.23
C ALA A 275 31.69 -12.98 -14.19
N TRP A 276 32.05 -12.27 -13.11
CA TRP A 276 32.75 -12.83 -11.96
C TRP A 276 31.99 -14.01 -11.33
N MET A 277 30.70 -13.80 -11.03
CA MET A 277 29.85 -14.82 -10.38
C MET A 277 29.75 -16.09 -11.22
N ALA A 278 29.49 -15.96 -12.53
CA ALA A 278 29.37 -17.09 -13.44
C ALA A 278 30.67 -17.91 -13.53
N ARG A 279 31.84 -17.24 -13.58
CA ARG A 279 33.15 -17.90 -13.70
C ARG A 279 33.66 -18.50 -12.40
N LYS A 280 33.46 -17.82 -11.28
CA LYS A 280 33.82 -18.33 -9.94
C LYS A 280 32.83 -19.37 -9.44
N GLN A 281 31.78 -19.64 -10.20
CA GLN A 281 30.71 -20.54 -9.81
C GLN A 281 30.14 -20.17 -8.44
N PHE A 282 29.97 -18.86 -8.20
CA PHE A 282 29.37 -18.34 -6.98
C PHE A 282 27.86 -18.20 -7.17
N GLY A 283 27.07 -18.30 -6.09
CA GLY A 283 25.60 -18.20 -6.17
C GLY A 283 24.85 -19.52 -6.38
N HIS A 284 25.49 -20.67 -6.16
CA HIS A 284 24.84 -21.98 -6.20
C HIS A 284 24.21 -22.34 -4.86
N PHE A 285 23.06 -21.75 -4.55
CA PHE A 285 22.27 -22.11 -3.36
C PHE A 285 20.78 -21.96 -3.63
N ARG A 286 19.97 -22.72 -2.88
CA ARG A 286 18.52 -22.61 -2.91
C ARG A 286 18.07 -21.44 -2.03
N LEU A 287 17.03 -20.73 -2.47
CA LEU A 287 16.34 -19.72 -1.68
C LEU A 287 14.83 -20.02 -1.66
N ASN A 288 14.44 -21.05 -0.93
CA ASN A 288 13.03 -21.41 -0.79
C ASN A 288 12.33 -20.41 0.14
N THR A 289 11.41 -19.63 -0.44
CA THR A 289 10.78 -18.50 0.26
C THR A 289 9.28 -18.75 0.37
N ALA A 290 8.72 -18.54 1.56
CA ALA A 290 7.28 -18.53 1.75
C ALA A 290 6.85 -17.32 2.59
N GLU A 291 5.61 -16.88 2.41
CA GLU A 291 5.02 -15.87 3.28
C GLU A 291 4.50 -16.50 4.57
N LEU A 292 4.66 -15.80 5.69
CA LEU A 292 4.05 -16.12 6.97
C LEU A 292 3.50 -14.82 7.55
N THR A 293 2.33 -14.43 7.06
CA THR A 293 1.67 -13.16 7.39
C THR A 293 0.33 -13.43 8.06
N GLY A 294 -0.35 -12.39 8.54
CA GLY A 294 -1.75 -12.53 8.99
C GLY A 294 -2.72 -13.00 7.90
N GLN A 295 -2.30 -13.03 6.64
CA GLN A 295 -3.10 -13.48 5.49
C GLN A 295 -2.91 -14.97 5.17
N THR A 296 -1.96 -15.62 5.83
CA THR A 296 -1.69 -17.04 5.66
C THR A 296 -2.71 -17.86 6.45
N ASP A 297 -3.32 -18.87 5.80
CA ASP A 297 -4.31 -19.71 6.46
C ASP A 297 -3.67 -20.45 7.64
N ARG A 298 -4.42 -20.68 8.72
CA ARG A 298 -3.87 -21.20 9.99
C ARG A 298 -3.05 -22.49 9.83
N LEU A 299 -3.55 -23.43 9.04
CA LEU A 299 -2.86 -24.71 8.80
C LEU A 299 -1.58 -24.51 7.98
N ASP A 300 -1.62 -23.65 6.96
CA ASP A 300 -0.44 -23.33 6.15
C ASP A 300 0.62 -22.58 6.97
N ALA A 301 0.20 -21.70 7.87
CA ALA A 301 1.09 -20.98 8.77
C ALA A 301 1.86 -21.94 9.69
N GLN A 302 1.16 -22.92 10.28
CA GLN A 302 1.77 -23.97 11.10
C GLN A 302 2.74 -24.84 10.29
N ALA A 303 2.34 -25.26 9.09
CA ALA A 303 3.18 -26.05 8.20
C ALA A 303 4.45 -25.27 7.78
N ARG A 304 4.33 -24.00 7.40
CA ARG A 304 5.48 -23.14 7.04
C ARG A 304 6.42 -22.91 8.22
N GLN A 305 5.89 -22.70 9.42
CA GLN A 305 6.72 -22.58 10.62
C GLN A 305 7.52 -23.88 10.86
N ALA A 306 6.87 -25.04 10.78
CA ALA A 306 7.55 -26.33 10.93
C ALA A 306 8.64 -26.53 9.85
N ARG A 307 8.33 -26.27 8.58
CA ARG A 307 9.29 -26.38 7.46
C ARG A 307 10.47 -25.41 7.57
N PHE A 308 10.27 -24.21 8.13
CA PHE A 308 11.36 -23.26 8.40
C PHE A 308 12.25 -23.72 9.55
N GLN A 309 11.69 -24.41 10.54
CA GLN A 309 12.45 -25.04 11.62
C GLN A 309 13.07 -26.39 11.24
N GLY A 310 12.85 -26.88 10.01
CA GLY A 310 13.32 -28.19 9.56
C GLY A 310 12.58 -29.37 10.19
N ILE A 311 11.35 -29.17 10.66
CA ILE A 311 10.51 -30.19 11.29
C ILE A 311 9.52 -30.74 10.25
N PHE A 312 9.55 -32.06 10.03
CA PHE A 312 8.68 -32.79 9.11
C PHE A 312 8.09 -34.01 9.84
N LEU A 313 6.78 -34.00 10.10
CA LEU A 313 6.13 -34.98 10.99
C LEU A 313 5.45 -36.13 10.24
N ASP A 314 5.06 -35.90 8.98
CA ASP A 314 4.06 -36.75 8.31
C ASP A 314 4.67 -37.75 7.31
N GLY A 315 6.00 -37.71 7.11
CA GLY A 315 6.74 -38.55 6.15
C GLY A 315 6.40 -38.32 4.67
N GLN A 316 5.38 -37.52 4.36
CA GLN A 316 4.96 -37.17 3.00
C GLN A 316 5.85 -36.10 2.34
N GLU A 317 6.58 -35.34 3.16
CA GLU A 317 7.43 -34.23 2.71
C GLU A 317 8.90 -34.58 2.86
N HIS A 318 9.64 -34.47 1.76
CA HIS A 318 11.09 -34.60 1.80
C HIS A 318 11.75 -33.29 2.28
N LYS A 319 12.78 -33.40 3.12
CA LYS A 319 13.49 -32.25 3.72
C LYS A 319 14.13 -31.34 2.66
N LEU A 320 14.77 -31.93 1.65
CA LEU A 320 15.57 -31.20 0.64
C LEU A 320 14.77 -30.20 -0.22
N PRO A 321 13.54 -30.45 -0.71
CA PRO A 321 12.78 -29.43 -1.44
C PRO A 321 11.83 -28.60 -0.57
N ASN A 322 11.41 -29.10 0.60
CA ASN A 322 10.34 -28.48 1.39
C ASN A 322 10.83 -27.59 2.54
N THR A 323 12.09 -27.72 2.97
CA THR A 323 12.65 -26.80 3.98
C THR A 323 12.60 -25.37 3.47
N LEU A 324 12.13 -24.44 4.30
CA LEU A 324 12.05 -23.03 3.96
C LEU A 324 13.32 -22.30 4.44
N ASP A 325 13.93 -21.53 3.55
CA ASP A 325 15.15 -20.76 3.83
C ASP A 325 14.83 -19.32 4.25
N VAL A 326 13.73 -18.76 3.74
CA VAL A 326 13.32 -17.37 3.98
C VAL A 326 11.82 -17.31 4.26
N LEU A 327 11.45 -16.58 5.31
CA LEU A 327 10.07 -16.22 5.57
C LEU A 327 9.83 -14.73 5.32
N SER A 328 8.88 -14.42 4.45
CA SER A 328 8.35 -13.07 4.28
C SER A 328 7.22 -12.84 5.29
N VAL A 329 7.42 -11.91 6.22
CA VAL A 329 6.60 -11.80 7.43
C VAL A 329 6.11 -10.38 7.69
N THR A 330 4.98 -10.28 8.39
CA THR A 330 4.44 -9.01 8.89
C THR A 330 4.83 -8.76 10.35
N THR A 331 4.42 -7.60 10.90
CA THR A 331 4.55 -7.25 12.34
C THR A 331 3.98 -8.32 13.28
N THR A 332 3.18 -9.25 12.81
CA THR A 332 2.70 -10.41 13.58
C THR A 332 3.83 -11.24 14.20
N MET A 333 5.04 -11.23 13.65
CA MET A 333 6.22 -11.82 14.30
C MET A 333 6.80 -11.01 15.46
N GLU A 334 6.35 -9.75 15.66
CA GLU A 334 6.67 -8.95 16.85
C GLU A 334 6.00 -9.54 18.11
N ALA A 335 4.87 -10.27 17.97
CA ALA A 335 4.04 -10.81 19.05
C ALA A 335 4.55 -12.08 19.75
N GLY A 336 5.80 -12.51 19.50
CA GLY A 336 6.46 -13.49 20.37
C GLY A 336 6.42 -14.96 19.94
N VAL A 337 5.98 -15.28 18.72
CA VAL A 337 6.15 -16.63 18.16
C VAL A 337 7.65 -16.93 18.04
N ASP A 338 8.12 -17.98 18.73
CA ASP A 338 9.52 -18.43 18.64
C ASP A 338 9.68 -19.33 17.41
N ILE A 339 10.32 -18.77 16.39
CA ILE A 339 10.63 -19.48 15.14
C ILE A 339 12.07 -20.01 15.09
N GLY A 340 12.80 -19.99 16.22
CA GLY A 340 14.19 -20.45 16.28
C GLY A 340 15.23 -19.32 16.10
N PRO A 341 16.53 -19.66 16.02
CA PRO A 341 17.58 -18.69 15.78
C PRO A 341 17.54 -18.15 14.34
N LEU A 342 17.59 -16.82 14.18
CA LEU A 342 17.68 -16.18 12.87
C LEU A 342 19.08 -15.61 12.63
N SER A 343 19.63 -15.89 11.46
CA SER A 343 20.93 -15.35 11.02
C SER A 343 20.82 -13.96 10.40
N ALA A 344 19.69 -13.67 9.74
CA ALA A 344 19.47 -12.40 9.05
C ALA A 344 18.02 -11.93 9.15
N VAL A 345 17.84 -10.61 9.21
CA VAL A 345 16.55 -9.93 9.07
C VAL A 345 16.68 -8.87 7.98
N LEU A 346 15.82 -8.96 6.97
CA LEU A 346 15.69 -7.98 5.90
C LEU A 346 14.40 -7.18 6.11
N MET A 347 14.49 -5.85 6.17
CA MET A 347 13.34 -4.96 6.23
C MET A 347 13.19 -4.22 4.90
N ALA A 348 12.03 -4.35 4.26
CA ALA A 348 11.74 -3.76 2.94
C ALA A 348 11.38 -2.25 2.97
N ASN A 349 11.31 -1.67 4.17
CA ASN A 349 11.10 -0.25 4.44
C ASN A 349 11.54 0.07 5.87
N MET A 350 11.73 1.35 6.18
CA MET A 350 11.96 1.78 7.55
C MET A 350 10.71 1.53 8.42
N PRO A 351 10.82 0.83 9.57
CA PRO A 351 9.71 0.66 10.51
C PRO A 351 9.24 1.99 11.12
N PRO A 352 7.95 2.15 11.45
CA PRO A 352 7.39 3.43 11.88
C PRO A 352 8.11 4.09 13.06
N THR A 353 8.47 3.29 14.06
CA THR A 353 9.16 3.74 15.28
C THR A 353 10.39 2.89 15.55
N ARG A 354 11.30 3.42 16.37
CA ARG A 354 12.45 2.67 16.90
C ARG A 354 12.04 1.39 17.63
N PHE A 355 10.93 1.41 18.37
CA PHE A 355 10.46 0.22 19.09
C PHE A 355 10.15 -0.93 18.11
N ASN A 356 9.44 -0.65 17.01
CA ASN A 356 9.19 -1.63 15.97
C ASN A 356 10.51 -2.09 15.32
N TYR A 357 11.45 -1.17 15.07
CA TYR A 357 12.76 -1.51 14.54
C TYR A 357 13.51 -2.48 15.44
N GLN A 358 13.65 -2.15 16.74
CA GLN A 358 14.35 -2.94 17.73
C GLN A 358 13.73 -4.34 17.89
N GLN A 359 12.39 -4.42 17.91
CA GLN A 359 11.68 -5.70 17.97
C GLN A 359 11.94 -6.59 16.76
N ARG A 360 12.10 -6.01 15.57
CA ARG A 360 12.41 -6.74 14.33
C ARG A 360 13.87 -7.18 14.27
N VAL A 361 14.82 -6.26 14.46
CA VAL A 361 16.25 -6.59 14.39
C VAL A 361 16.68 -7.51 15.52
N GLY A 362 16.10 -7.36 16.71
CA GLY A 362 16.36 -8.21 17.88
C GLY A 362 15.83 -9.65 17.74
N ARG A 363 15.26 -10.02 16.58
CA ARG A 363 14.97 -11.42 16.24
C ARG A 363 16.20 -12.15 15.69
N ALA A 364 17.12 -11.45 15.03
CA ALA A 364 18.40 -12.01 14.60
C ALA A 364 19.40 -12.08 15.76
N GLY A 365 20.33 -13.03 15.70
CA GLY A 365 21.43 -13.11 16.68
C GLY A 365 21.05 -13.58 18.08
N ARG A 366 19.92 -14.28 18.23
CA ARG A 366 19.55 -14.94 19.49
C ARG A 366 20.32 -16.24 19.69
N ARG A 367 20.46 -16.67 20.95
CA ARG A 367 21.10 -17.94 21.37
C ARG A 367 22.58 -17.98 20.98
N THR A 368 23.05 -19.10 20.41
CA THR A 368 24.46 -19.37 20.11
C THR A 368 24.90 -18.90 18.72
N SER A 369 24.07 -18.14 17.99
CA SER A 369 24.44 -17.70 16.64
C SER A 369 25.52 -16.59 16.72
N PRO A 370 26.74 -16.83 16.21
CA PRO A 370 27.87 -15.92 16.39
C PRO A 370 27.78 -14.65 15.53
N VAL A 371 26.95 -14.66 14.48
CA VAL A 371 26.79 -13.55 13.53
C VAL A 371 25.31 -13.32 13.26
N ALA A 372 24.92 -12.05 13.23
CA ALA A 372 23.59 -11.60 12.87
C ALA A 372 23.66 -10.42 11.92
N LEU A 373 22.87 -10.45 10.84
CA LEU A 373 22.78 -9.36 9.88
C LEU A 373 21.40 -8.72 9.92
N ALA A 374 21.34 -7.40 10.07
CA ALA A 374 20.12 -6.63 9.87
C ALA A 374 20.34 -5.69 8.68
N LEU A 375 19.50 -5.82 7.64
CA LEU A 375 19.53 -4.96 6.47
C LEU A 375 18.18 -4.26 6.29
N THR A 376 18.21 -2.93 6.24
CA THR A 376 17.02 -2.09 6.06
C THR A 376 17.10 -1.37 4.72
N VAL A 377 16.15 -1.66 3.83
CA VAL A 377 16.03 -0.97 2.55
C VAL A 377 15.08 0.20 2.72
N CYS A 378 15.61 1.43 2.66
CA CYS A 378 14.83 2.67 2.74
C CYS A 378 14.22 3.00 1.38
N ARG A 379 12.91 3.28 1.34
CA ARG A 379 12.20 3.73 0.13
C ARG A 379 12.32 5.24 -0.03
N GLY A 380 11.98 5.80 -1.20
CA GLY A 380 11.91 7.25 -1.44
C GLY A 380 10.69 7.91 -0.78
N ARG A 381 10.47 7.64 0.51
CA ARG A 381 9.41 8.20 1.35
C ARG A 381 10.07 9.13 2.37
N SER A 382 9.37 10.19 2.77
CA SER A 382 9.90 11.17 3.74
C SER A 382 10.40 10.53 5.04
N HIS A 383 9.73 9.49 5.53
CA HIS A 383 10.11 8.73 6.74
C HIS A 383 11.44 8.01 6.57
N ASP A 384 11.49 7.17 5.54
CA ASP A 384 12.65 6.38 5.17
C ASP A 384 13.87 7.28 4.88
N GLU A 385 13.68 8.38 4.14
CA GLU A 385 14.74 9.35 3.84
C GLU A 385 15.31 10.02 5.10
N HIS A 386 14.46 10.39 6.06
CA HIS A 386 14.89 11.00 7.31
C HIS A 386 15.84 10.07 8.09
N TYR A 387 15.47 8.81 8.27
CA TYR A 387 16.30 7.83 8.97
C TYR A 387 17.46 7.29 8.13
N PHE A 388 17.39 7.38 6.80
CA PHE A 388 18.51 7.07 5.92
C PHE A 388 19.62 8.12 6.04
N GLN A 389 19.26 9.40 6.16
CA GLN A 389 20.20 10.50 6.38
C GLN A 389 20.83 10.48 7.78
N ASP A 390 20.07 10.05 8.79
CA ASP A 390 20.58 9.86 10.15
C ASP A 390 20.18 8.50 10.77
N PRO A 391 20.90 7.41 10.42
CA PRO A 391 20.60 6.07 10.93
C PRO A 391 20.79 5.92 12.44
N LYS A 392 21.49 6.85 13.10
CA LYS A 392 21.71 6.79 14.56
C LYS A 392 20.40 6.98 15.31
N ARG A 393 19.44 7.72 14.76
CA ARG A 393 18.16 7.98 15.43
C ARG A 393 17.32 6.72 15.61
N ILE A 394 17.14 5.93 14.55
CA ILE A 394 16.37 4.69 14.65
C ILE A 394 17.09 3.61 15.47
N THR A 395 18.42 3.65 15.57
CA THR A 395 19.22 2.62 16.26
C THR A 395 19.47 2.97 17.73
N ASN A 396 19.74 4.24 18.04
CA ASN A 396 20.30 4.66 19.35
C ASN A 396 19.40 5.62 20.14
N ASP A 397 18.35 6.21 19.56
CA ASP A 397 17.45 7.08 20.34
C ASP A 397 16.82 6.30 21.51
N PRO A 398 16.47 6.94 22.64
CA PRO A 398 15.84 6.25 23.75
C PRO A 398 14.49 5.65 23.31
N THR A 399 14.19 4.40 23.71
CA THR A 399 12.82 3.87 23.56
C THR A 399 11.84 4.72 24.38
N PRO A 400 10.63 4.98 23.86
CA PRO A 400 9.53 5.46 24.68
C PRO A 400 9.33 4.53 25.89
N ARG A 401 9.03 5.10 27.06
CA ARG A 401 8.73 4.29 28.24
C ARG A 401 7.42 3.53 28.00
N PRO A 402 7.31 2.25 28.41
CA PRO A 402 6.03 1.57 28.43
C PRO A 402 5.05 2.38 29.28
N TYR A 403 3.82 2.52 28.81
CA TYR A 403 2.76 3.22 29.53
C TYR A 403 1.51 2.34 29.63
N LEU A 404 0.69 2.64 30.64
CA LEU A 404 -0.63 2.06 30.83
C LEU A 404 -1.53 3.18 31.35
N SER A 405 -2.56 3.53 30.59
CA SER A 405 -3.55 4.53 30.98
C SER A 405 -4.49 3.91 32.01
N THR A 406 -4.43 4.37 33.26
CA THR A 406 -5.24 3.82 34.38
C THR A 406 -6.13 4.86 35.06
N ASP A 407 -6.15 6.06 34.52
CA ASP A 407 -6.87 7.27 34.93
C ASP A 407 -8.15 7.50 34.10
N MET A 408 -8.32 6.77 32.99
CA MET A 408 -9.44 6.93 32.07
C MET A 408 -10.74 6.31 32.63
N LYS A 409 -11.70 7.18 33.00
CA LYS A 409 -13.01 6.79 33.54
C LYS A 409 -13.80 5.86 32.61
N ASP A 410 -13.78 6.13 31.30
CA ASP A 410 -14.58 5.39 30.31
C ASP A 410 -14.17 3.91 30.20
N ILE A 411 -12.87 3.62 30.27
CA ILE A 411 -12.35 2.25 30.28
C ILE A 411 -12.86 1.51 31.51
N TYR A 412 -12.71 2.13 32.68
CA TYR A 412 -13.17 1.57 33.95
C TYR A 412 -14.69 1.30 33.94
N GLN A 413 -15.49 2.25 33.45
CA GLN A 413 -16.95 2.15 33.41
C GLN A 413 -17.42 0.97 32.55
N ARG A 414 -16.80 0.74 31.39
CA ARG A 414 -17.14 -0.38 30.50
C ARG A 414 -16.80 -1.72 31.10
N VAL A 415 -15.64 -1.83 31.76
CA VAL A 415 -15.23 -3.08 32.45
C VAL A 415 -16.19 -3.40 33.60
N LEU A 416 -16.54 -2.39 34.40
CA LEU A 416 -17.53 -2.55 35.47
C LEU A 416 -18.91 -2.97 34.92
N ALA A 417 -19.40 -2.31 33.87
CA ALA A 417 -20.68 -2.66 33.24
C ALA A 417 -20.68 -4.10 32.70
N ALA A 418 -19.60 -4.51 32.00
CA ALA A 418 -19.46 -5.86 31.48
C ALA A 418 -19.50 -6.92 32.57
N GLU A 419 -18.75 -6.73 33.67
CA GLU A 419 -18.70 -7.71 34.75
C GLU A 419 -20.01 -7.75 35.56
N VAL A 420 -20.67 -6.61 35.77
CA VAL A 420 -21.99 -6.56 36.42
C VAL A 420 -23.03 -7.28 35.58
N LEU A 421 -23.11 -7.00 34.28
CA LEU A 421 -24.06 -7.66 33.38
C LEU A 421 -23.78 -9.16 33.29
N ARG A 422 -22.51 -9.57 33.18
CA ARG A 422 -22.11 -11.00 33.20
C ARG A 422 -22.60 -11.71 34.45
N GLN A 423 -22.43 -11.12 35.63
CA GLN A 423 -22.92 -11.73 36.88
C GLN A 423 -24.44 -11.70 37.00
N ALA A 424 -25.10 -10.63 36.53
CA ALA A 424 -26.55 -10.49 36.58
C ALA A 424 -27.25 -11.52 35.67
N PHE A 425 -26.83 -11.62 34.40
CA PHE A 425 -27.37 -12.58 33.45
C PHE A 425 -27.12 -14.03 33.88
N ALA A 426 -25.92 -14.35 34.36
CA ALA A 426 -25.63 -15.70 34.88
C ALA A 426 -26.54 -16.09 36.06
N ALA A 427 -26.86 -15.14 36.94
CA ALA A 427 -27.72 -15.38 38.08
C ALA A 427 -29.21 -15.42 37.73
N VAL A 428 -29.66 -14.63 36.75
CA VAL A 428 -31.03 -14.70 36.22
C VAL A 428 -31.24 -16.04 35.53
N GLN A 429 -30.29 -16.50 34.71
CA GLN A 429 -30.38 -17.82 34.06
C GLN A 429 -30.46 -18.97 35.06
N ALA A 430 -29.63 -18.93 36.11
CA ALA A 430 -29.63 -19.96 37.16
C ALA A 430 -30.90 -19.99 38.01
N ALA A 431 -31.75 -18.95 37.94
CA ALA A 431 -33.00 -18.85 38.67
C ALA A 431 -34.21 -19.37 37.89
N VAL A 432 -34.05 -19.74 36.61
CA VAL A 432 -35.11 -20.30 35.77
C VAL A 432 -34.95 -21.83 35.69
N GLU A 433 -36.06 -22.58 35.78
CA GLU A 433 -36.05 -24.04 35.58
C GLU A 433 -35.70 -24.38 34.11
N ASP A 434 -34.93 -25.46 33.89
CA ASP A 434 -34.39 -25.85 32.57
C ASP A 434 -35.49 -25.87 31.47
N ASP A 435 -35.16 -25.34 30.29
CA ASP A 435 -35.98 -25.09 29.07
C ASP A 435 -36.94 -23.87 29.06
N ALA A 436 -37.11 -23.11 30.14
CA ALA A 436 -37.97 -21.90 30.14
C ALA A 436 -37.22 -20.55 30.12
N GLY A 437 -35.89 -20.56 30.15
CA GLY A 437 -35.05 -19.36 30.17
C GLY A 437 -34.76 -18.77 28.78
N PRO A 438 -34.42 -17.47 28.68
CA PRO A 438 -34.00 -16.86 27.42
C PRO A 438 -32.72 -17.51 26.87
N ASP A 439 -32.62 -17.69 25.55
CA ASP A 439 -31.37 -18.11 24.92
C ASP A 439 -30.34 -16.99 25.05
N LEU A 440 -29.34 -17.19 25.90
CA LEU A 440 -28.32 -16.18 26.18
C LEU A 440 -27.31 -15.99 25.03
N THR A 441 -27.45 -16.75 23.94
CA THR A 441 -26.57 -16.76 22.77
C THR A 441 -25.10 -16.99 23.13
N ARG A 442 -24.23 -17.08 22.11
CA ARG A 442 -22.78 -17.25 22.30
C ARG A 442 -22.03 -16.21 21.49
N ASN A 443 -21.82 -15.05 22.10
CA ASN A 443 -21.04 -13.96 21.51
C ASN A 443 -19.75 -13.70 22.30
N VAL A 444 -18.74 -13.18 21.61
CA VAL A 444 -17.45 -12.79 22.21
C VAL A 444 -17.58 -11.66 23.24
N HIS A 445 -18.62 -10.82 23.11
CA HIS A 445 -18.87 -9.70 24.04
C HIS A 445 -19.70 -10.09 25.28
N GLY A 446 -20.18 -11.33 25.36
CA GLY A 446 -20.97 -11.83 26.49
C GLY A 446 -22.21 -12.61 26.06
N GLN A 447 -22.78 -13.35 27.01
CA GLN A 447 -23.97 -14.18 26.85
C GLN A 447 -25.19 -13.43 27.42
N PHE A 448 -25.74 -12.49 26.64
CA PHE A 448 -26.83 -11.59 27.08
C PHE A 448 -28.12 -11.77 26.27
N GLY A 449 -28.16 -12.74 25.34
CA GLY A 449 -29.33 -13.01 24.50
C GLY A 449 -29.56 -11.98 23.40
N TYR A 450 -30.76 -11.99 22.82
CA TYR A 450 -31.15 -11.08 21.74
C TYR A 450 -31.68 -9.75 22.28
N CYS A 451 -31.55 -8.68 21.49
CA CYS A 451 -32.13 -7.37 21.83
C CYS A 451 -33.66 -7.43 22.01
N ALA A 452 -34.32 -8.30 21.23
CA ALA A 452 -35.77 -8.49 21.29
C ALA A 452 -36.23 -9.08 22.64
N ASP A 453 -35.36 -9.81 23.35
CA ASP A 453 -35.68 -10.45 24.62
C ASP A 453 -35.43 -9.51 25.81
N TRP A 454 -34.74 -8.38 25.61
CA TRP A 454 -34.38 -7.44 26.66
C TRP A 454 -35.58 -7.01 27.54
N PRO A 455 -36.77 -6.68 26.99
CA PRO A 455 -37.93 -6.31 27.81
C PRO A 455 -38.32 -7.41 28.81
N THR A 456 -38.13 -8.68 28.48
CA THR A 456 -38.51 -9.81 29.34
C THR A 456 -37.55 -10.03 30.52
N VAL A 457 -36.28 -9.63 30.38
CA VAL A 457 -35.22 -9.86 31.39
C VAL A 457 -34.85 -8.60 32.18
N SER A 458 -35.17 -7.41 31.66
CA SER A 458 -34.73 -6.12 32.21
C SER A 458 -35.09 -5.91 33.69
N ASP A 459 -36.31 -6.27 34.09
CA ASP A 459 -36.77 -6.15 35.49
C ASP A 459 -36.02 -7.09 36.43
N ALA A 460 -35.76 -8.32 36.00
CA ALA A 460 -35.00 -9.30 36.78
C ALA A 460 -33.54 -8.85 36.97
N ILE A 461 -32.92 -8.31 35.92
CA ILE A 461 -31.57 -7.72 35.97
C ILE A 461 -31.55 -6.49 36.89
N SER A 462 -32.53 -5.60 36.78
CA SER A 462 -32.67 -4.43 37.65
C SER A 462 -32.83 -4.81 39.12
N GLY A 463 -33.66 -5.82 39.42
CA GLY A 463 -33.84 -6.37 40.75
C GLY A 463 -32.55 -7.00 41.30
N TRP A 464 -31.78 -7.70 40.45
CA TRP A 464 -30.49 -8.26 40.82
C TRP A 464 -29.49 -7.16 41.21
N ILE A 465 -29.41 -6.09 40.41
CA ILE A 465 -28.49 -4.97 40.64
C ILE A 465 -28.81 -4.26 41.97
N LYS A 466 -30.09 -3.92 42.19
CA LYS A 466 -30.54 -3.23 43.40
C LYS A 466 -30.32 -4.06 44.66
N SER A 467 -30.62 -5.37 44.62
CA SER A 467 -30.45 -6.27 45.78
C SER A 467 -28.97 -6.55 46.13
N ARG A 468 -28.03 -6.34 45.21
CA ARG A 468 -26.60 -6.64 45.39
C ARG A 468 -25.69 -5.41 45.36
N HIS A 469 -26.22 -4.23 45.70
CA HIS A 469 -25.46 -2.97 45.71
C HIS A 469 -24.10 -3.06 46.44
N ALA A 470 -24.05 -3.67 47.63
CA ALA A 470 -22.79 -3.84 48.38
C ALA A 470 -21.77 -4.75 47.69
N LYS A 471 -22.21 -5.71 46.86
CA LYS A 471 -21.33 -6.54 46.03
C LYS A 471 -20.76 -5.73 44.86
N ILE A 472 -21.60 -4.92 44.21
CA ILE A 472 -21.19 -4.05 43.10
C ILE A 472 -20.19 -2.99 43.58
N ARG A 473 -20.41 -2.39 44.74
CA ARG A 473 -19.44 -1.47 45.37
C ARG A 473 -18.07 -2.13 45.58
N ARG A 474 -18.02 -3.34 46.15
CA ARG A 474 -16.75 -4.08 46.34
C ARG A 474 -16.07 -4.43 45.01
N LEU A 475 -16.85 -4.71 43.96
CA LEU A 475 -16.32 -4.94 42.62
C LEU A 475 -15.69 -3.64 42.06
N ALA A 476 -16.37 -2.51 42.22
CA ALA A 476 -15.84 -1.20 41.86
C ALA A 476 -14.54 -0.89 42.63
N GLU A 477 -14.51 -1.12 43.95
CA GLU A 477 -13.29 -0.98 44.77
C GLU A 477 -12.14 -1.87 44.26
N ALA A 478 -12.43 -3.14 43.92
CA ALA A 478 -11.42 -4.07 43.40
C ALA A 478 -10.89 -3.66 42.02
N LEU A 479 -11.75 -3.16 41.14
CA LEU A 479 -11.33 -2.66 39.82
C LEU A 479 -10.52 -1.37 39.93
N ALA A 480 -10.77 -0.56 40.96
CA ALA A 480 -10.03 0.68 41.20
C ALA A 480 -8.67 0.43 41.89
N ASP A 481 -8.44 -0.76 42.45
CA ASP A 481 -7.18 -1.10 43.12
C ASP A 481 -6.00 -0.95 42.15
N ARG A 482 -5.00 -0.17 42.57
CA ARG A 482 -3.80 0.18 41.76
C ARG A 482 -4.07 0.98 40.48
N THR A 483 -5.28 1.47 40.27
CA THR A 483 -5.58 2.41 39.18
C THR A 483 -5.41 3.86 39.65
N GLN A 484 -5.13 4.77 38.72
CA GLN A 484 -5.18 6.21 38.97
C GLN A 484 -6.61 6.78 38.81
N SER A 485 -7.62 5.90 38.64
CA SER A 485 -9.00 6.29 38.38
C SER A 485 -9.53 7.23 39.44
N VAL A 486 -10.07 8.36 38.98
CA VAL A 486 -10.64 9.40 39.84
C VAL A 486 -12.10 9.07 40.22
N TRP A 487 -12.70 8.00 39.68
CA TRP A 487 -14.11 7.71 39.91
C TRP A 487 -14.35 6.93 41.22
N PRO A 488 -15.01 7.54 42.23
CA PRO A 488 -15.21 6.89 43.52
C PRO A 488 -16.08 5.63 43.38
N PRO A 489 -15.76 4.52 44.07
CA PRO A 489 -16.53 3.28 43.97
C PRO A 489 -18.02 3.41 44.34
N ASP A 490 -18.35 4.36 45.21
CA ASP A 490 -19.73 4.68 45.58
C ASP A 490 -20.54 5.32 44.45
N GLU A 491 -19.92 6.26 43.74
CA GLU A 491 -20.53 6.87 42.57
C GLU A 491 -20.68 5.85 41.44
N ALA A 492 -19.68 4.98 41.27
CA ALA A 492 -19.73 3.90 40.30
C ALA A 492 -20.86 2.91 40.57
N ALA A 493 -21.02 2.48 41.82
CA ALA A 493 -22.13 1.60 42.22
C ALA A 493 -23.50 2.28 42.04
N THR A 494 -23.59 3.58 42.33
CA THR A 494 -24.79 4.38 42.13
C THR A 494 -25.17 4.45 40.65
N TRP A 495 -24.21 4.75 39.78
CA TRP A 495 -24.40 4.77 38.33
C TRP A 495 -24.91 3.43 37.78
N VAL A 496 -24.34 2.32 38.24
CA VAL A 496 -24.81 0.97 37.87
C VAL A 496 -26.28 0.77 38.27
N ALA A 497 -26.67 1.24 39.47
CA ALA A 497 -28.02 1.07 39.99
C ALA A 497 -29.06 1.99 39.32
N SER A 498 -28.66 3.19 38.88
CA SER A 498 -29.58 4.20 38.35
C SER A 498 -29.62 4.26 36.82
N GLU A 499 -28.49 4.07 36.13
CA GLU A 499 -28.37 4.38 34.70
C GLU A 499 -28.09 3.16 33.81
N LEU A 500 -27.42 2.12 34.31
CA LEU A 500 -26.94 1.03 33.45
C LEU A 500 -28.10 0.32 32.72
N VAL A 501 -29.15 -0.06 33.44
CA VAL A 501 -30.30 -0.77 32.87
C VAL A 501 -31.06 0.09 31.85
N GLU A 502 -31.23 1.38 32.15
CA GLU A 502 -31.88 2.33 31.25
C GLU A 502 -31.09 2.47 29.94
N ARG A 503 -29.77 2.63 30.03
CA ARG A 503 -28.89 2.70 28.85
C ARG A 503 -28.93 1.42 28.02
N VAL A 504 -28.96 0.24 28.66
CA VAL A 504 -29.13 -1.03 27.94
C VAL A 504 -30.45 -1.05 27.18
N GLY A 505 -31.55 -0.60 27.80
CA GLY A 505 -32.85 -0.47 27.14
C GLY A 505 -32.82 0.45 25.93
N GLN A 506 -32.27 1.66 26.09
CA GLN A 506 -32.13 2.63 24.99
C GLN A 506 -31.31 2.07 23.82
N ILE A 507 -30.30 1.23 24.07
CA ILE A 507 -29.49 0.60 23.03
C ILE A 507 -30.23 -0.59 22.40
N ALA A 508 -30.89 -1.41 23.20
CA ALA A 508 -31.67 -2.56 22.73
C ALA A 508 -32.81 -2.11 21.78
N ASP A 509 -33.48 -1.00 22.11
CA ASP A 509 -34.62 -0.46 21.36
C ASP A 509 -34.23 0.28 20.05
N ARG A 510 -32.93 0.41 19.75
CA ARG A 510 -32.50 1.07 18.51
C ARG A 510 -33.01 0.30 17.29
N PRO A 511 -33.50 1.01 16.25
CA PRO A 511 -34.07 0.39 15.05
C PRO A 511 -33.03 -0.35 14.19
N SER A 512 -31.73 -0.08 14.40
CA SER A 512 -30.61 -0.68 13.66
C SER A 512 -29.48 -1.08 14.61
N GLY A 513 -28.63 -2.01 14.16
CA GLY A 513 -27.50 -2.60 14.92
C GLY A 513 -27.56 -4.12 15.00
N HIS A 514 -26.53 -4.76 15.55
CA HIS A 514 -26.47 -6.23 15.65
C HIS A 514 -27.65 -6.82 16.46
N HIS A 515 -28.19 -7.97 16.09
CA HIS A 515 -29.39 -8.52 16.72
C HIS A 515 -29.15 -9.10 18.13
N GLU A 516 -27.94 -9.64 18.39
CA GLU A 516 -27.50 -10.01 19.74
C GLU A 516 -27.17 -8.79 20.60
N LEU A 517 -27.65 -8.80 21.86
CA LEU A 517 -27.56 -7.66 22.77
C LEU A 517 -26.12 -7.33 23.15
N SER A 518 -25.31 -8.33 23.47
CA SER A 518 -23.92 -8.12 23.91
C SER A 518 -23.07 -7.41 22.85
N GLN A 519 -23.19 -7.80 21.58
CA GLN A 519 -22.50 -7.12 20.49
C GLN A 519 -23.05 -5.71 20.26
N ARG A 520 -24.37 -5.50 20.28
CA ARG A 520 -24.97 -4.16 20.12
C ARG A 520 -24.53 -3.20 21.23
N LEU A 521 -24.40 -3.68 22.46
CA LEU A 521 -23.89 -2.92 23.60
C LEU A 521 -22.40 -2.57 23.45
N ALA A 522 -21.60 -3.47 22.88
CA ALA A 522 -20.20 -3.21 22.56
C ALA A 522 -20.05 -2.21 21.41
N GLU A 523 -20.82 -2.35 20.32
CA GLU A 523 -20.87 -1.41 19.19
C GLU A 523 -21.33 0.01 19.62
N SER A 524 -22.11 0.09 20.69
CA SER A 524 -22.60 1.36 21.26
C SER A 524 -21.70 1.95 22.36
N GLY A 525 -20.59 1.29 22.70
CA GLY A 525 -19.61 1.77 23.68
C GLY A 525 -19.98 1.63 25.15
N LEU A 526 -21.04 0.88 25.47
CA LEU A 526 -21.36 0.52 26.86
C LEU A 526 -20.46 -0.62 27.37
N LEU A 527 -20.01 -1.50 26.46
CA LEU A 527 -19.11 -2.61 26.76
C LEU A 527 -17.76 -2.45 26.04
N PRO A 528 -16.71 -3.16 26.50
CA PRO A 528 -15.45 -3.23 25.76
C PRO A 528 -15.65 -3.89 24.38
N MET A 529 -15.13 -3.23 23.35
CA MET A 529 -15.13 -3.77 21.98
C MET A 529 -13.74 -4.25 21.54
N PHE A 530 -12.68 -3.59 22.01
CA PHE A 530 -11.30 -3.88 21.61
C PHE A 530 -10.81 -5.22 22.15
N GLY A 531 -10.13 -6.00 21.30
CA GLY A 531 -9.66 -7.37 21.60
C GLY A 531 -10.47 -8.48 20.91
N PHE A 532 -11.58 -8.14 20.26
CA PHE A 532 -12.45 -9.08 19.55
C PHE A 532 -12.64 -8.69 18.06
N PRO A 533 -12.64 -9.64 17.12
CA PRO A 533 -12.59 -9.36 15.67
C PRO A 533 -13.97 -9.00 15.08
N THR A 534 -14.73 -8.08 15.66
CA THR A 534 -16.09 -7.74 15.19
C THR A 534 -16.11 -6.77 14.00
N SER A 535 -15.11 -5.90 13.88
CA SER A 535 -14.94 -5.01 12.72
C SER A 535 -14.14 -5.63 11.57
N ALA A 536 -13.71 -6.89 11.71
CA ALA A 536 -12.99 -7.61 10.67
C ALA A 536 -13.90 -7.87 9.46
N ARG A 537 -13.34 -7.69 8.26
CA ARG A 537 -13.97 -7.94 6.97
C ARG A 537 -13.08 -8.86 6.17
N TYR A 538 -13.69 -9.88 5.57
CA TYR A 538 -12.97 -10.84 4.75
C TYR A 538 -12.97 -10.43 3.28
N LEU A 539 -11.84 -10.58 2.62
CA LEU A 539 -11.75 -10.78 1.18
C LEU A 539 -11.74 -12.29 0.90
N TYR A 540 -12.83 -12.81 0.36
CA TYR A 540 -12.94 -14.22 -0.04
C TYR A 540 -12.26 -14.45 -1.39
N THR A 541 -11.22 -15.29 -1.43
CA THR A 541 -10.57 -15.71 -2.68
C THR A 541 -11.29 -16.90 -3.32
N LYS A 542 -12.03 -17.66 -2.52
CA LYS A 542 -12.93 -18.75 -2.94
C LYS A 542 -14.20 -18.75 -2.08
N ARG A 543 -15.30 -19.25 -2.65
CA ARG A 543 -16.56 -19.40 -1.91
C ARG A 543 -16.42 -20.49 -0.84
N PRO A 544 -16.82 -20.23 0.42
CA PRO A 544 -16.84 -21.24 1.45
C PRO A 544 -18.04 -22.19 1.27
N PHE A 545 -17.83 -23.48 1.50
CA PHE A 545 -18.87 -24.52 1.42
C PHE A 545 -19.11 -25.22 2.76
N ASP A 546 -18.15 -25.16 3.68
CA ASP A 546 -18.24 -25.75 5.01
C ASP A 546 -18.34 -24.63 6.06
N SER A 547 -19.26 -24.78 7.02
CA SER A 547 -19.45 -23.79 8.10
C SER A 547 -18.32 -23.78 9.12
N TYR A 548 -17.59 -24.88 9.26
CA TYR A 548 -16.49 -25.02 10.22
C TYR A 548 -15.31 -25.78 9.61
N PRO A 549 -14.07 -25.43 9.97
CA PRO A 549 -13.67 -24.35 10.88
C PRO A 549 -13.91 -22.93 10.30
N TRP A 550 -14.15 -21.94 11.17
CA TRP A 550 -14.30 -20.52 10.82
C TRP A 550 -13.18 -19.67 11.46
N PRO A 551 -12.60 -18.66 10.77
CA PRO A 551 -12.83 -18.27 9.39
C PRO A 551 -12.51 -19.37 8.37
N PRO A 552 -13.15 -19.38 7.18
CA PRO A 552 -12.93 -20.42 6.18
C PRO A 552 -11.56 -20.23 5.51
N SER A 553 -11.04 -21.29 4.89
CA SER A 553 -9.79 -21.20 4.12
C SER A 553 -9.92 -20.27 2.90
N GLY A 554 -8.81 -19.67 2.47
CA GLY A 554 -8.78 -18.75 1.33
C GLY A 554 -9.48 -17.42 1.61
N VAL A 555 -9.28 -16.87 2.80
CA VAL A 555 -9.72 -15.50 3.14
C VAL A 555 -8.54 -14.66 3.55
N VAL A 556 -8.68 -13.34 3.38
CA VAL A 556 -7.77 -12.34 3.92
C VAL A 556 -8.59 -11.37 4.74
N ASP A 557 -8.26 -11.16 6.02
CA ASP A 557 -9.01 -10.28 6.90
C ASP A 557 -8.33 -8.92 7.09
N ARG A 558 -9.15 -7.87 7.22
CA ARG A 558 -8.74 -6.52 7.64
C ARG A 558 -9.87 -5.88 8.44
N SER A 559 -9.55 -4.95 9.34
CA SER A 559 -10.56 -4.07 9.92
C SER A 559 -11.26 -3.26 8.82
N LEU A 560 -12.56 -2.96 9.01
CA LEU A 560 -13.39 -2.33 7.99
C LEU A 560 -12.79 -1.04 7.43
N ASP A 561 -12.22 -0.17 8.27
CA ASP A 561 -11.58 1.10 7.92
C ASP A 561 -10.40 0.93 6.93
N ILE A 562 -9.69 -0.19 7.01
CA ILE A 562 -8.62 -0.56 6.06
C ILE A 562 -9.20 -1.30 4.85
N ALA A 563 -10.17 -2.20 5.08
CA ALA A 563 -10.80 -3.03 4.05
C ALA A 563 -11.45 -2.20 2.95
N ILE A 564 -12.10 -1.08 3.29
CA ILE A 564 -12.73 -0.17 2.31
C ILE A 564 -11.73 0.50 1.36
N SER A 565 -10.42 0.40 1.60
CA SER A 565 -9.40 0.75 0.62
C SER A 565 -8.68 -0.47 0.05
N GLN A 566 -8.25 -1.42 0.90
CA GLN A 566 -7.42 -2.56 0.46
C GLN A 566 -8.22 -3.60 -0.32
N PHE A 567 -9.51 -3.78 0.00
CA PHE A 567 -10.42 -4.73 -0.63
C PHE A 567 -11.48 -4.04 -1.49
N ALA A 568 -11.37 -2.72 -1.69
CA ALA A 568 -12.24 -1.99 -2.59
C ALA A 568 -12.20 -2.60 -4.00
N PRO A 569 -13.33 -2.64 -4.74
CA PRO A 569 -13.33 -3.14 -6.11
C PRO A 569 -12.23 -2.53 -6.99
N GLY A 570 -11.51 -3.38 -7.71
CA GLY A 570 -10.34 -3.04 -8.53
C GLY A 570 -9.02 -2.92 -7.77
N ALA A 571 -9.00 -3.07 -6.44
CA ALA A 571 -7.76 -3.21 -5.67
C ALA A 571 -7.19 -4.63 -5.77
N GLU A 572 -5.87 -4.75 -5.78
CA GLU A 572 -5.15 -6.02 -5.83
C GLU A 572 -4.55 -6.36 -4.46
N THR A 573 -4.79 -7.59 -3.98
CA THR A 573 -4.19 -8.17 -2.77
C THR A 573 -3.35 -9.39 -3.14
N VAL A 574 -2.13 -9.45 -2.66
CA VAL A 574 -1.25 -10.62 -2.82
C VAL A 574 -1.54 -11.62 -1.70
N LYS A 575 -1.70 -12.90 -2.04
CA LYS A 575 -1.80 -14.01 -1.09
C LYS A 575 -1.16 -15.25 -1.73
N ASP A 576 -0.28 -15.93 -1.00
CA ASP A 576 0.35 -17.19 -1.41
C ASP A 576 0.99 -17.17 -2.82
N GLY A 577 1.66 -16.07 -3.16
CA GLY A 577 2.31 -15.90 -4.46
C GLY A 577 1.35 -15.62 -5.63
N GLN A 578 0.08 -15.35 -5.33
CA GLN A 578 -0.94 -14.99 -6.30
C GLN A 578 -1.50 -13.59 -6.04
N VAL A 579 -1.93 -12.92 -7.11
CA VAL A 579 -2.61 -11.62 -7.04
C VAL A 579 -4.10 -11.80 -7.24
N HIS A 580 -4.86 -11.39 -6.24
CA HIS A 580 -6.32 -11.42 -6.20
C HIS A 580 -6.87 -10.00 -6.37
N THR A 581 -7.67 -9.79 -7.41
CA THR A 581 -8.36 -8.51 -7.63
C THR A 581 -9.76 -8.59 -7.01
N ALA A 582 -10.07 -7.67 -6.10
CA ALA A 582 -11.42 -7.55 -5.55
C ALA A 582 -12.38 -7.07 -6.64
N THR A 583 -13.55 -7.70 -6.75
CA THR A 583 -14.54 -7.40 -7.80
C THR A 583 -15.88 -6.94 -7.25
N GLY A 584 -16.15 -7.15 -5.97
CA GLY A 584 -17.44 -6.85 -5.39
C GLY A 584 -17.54 -7.18 -3.91
N VAL A 585 -18.77 -7.13 -3.40
CA VAL A 585 -19.10 -7.23 -1.97
C VAL A 585 -19.92 -8.50 -1.71
N VAL A 586 -19.53 -9.26 -0.68
CA VAL A 586 -20.23 -10.46 -0.20
C VAL A 586 -19.82 -10.78 1.23
N ALA A 587 -20.72 -11.37 2.01
CA ALA A 587 -20.39 -11.92 3.32
C ALA A 587 -21.13 -13.24 3.55
N PHE A 588 -20.60 -14.08 4.43
CA PHE A 588 -21.16 -15.39 4.77
C PHE A 588 -21.13 -15.60 6.28
N GLU A 589 -22.14 -16.30 6.80
CA GLU A 589 -22.26 -16.67 8.22
C GLU A 589 -22.29 -18.20 8.37
N PRO A 590 -21.60 -18.77 9.37
CA PRO A 590 -21.52 -20.21 9.58
C PRO A 590 -22.82 -20.77 10.20
N THR A 591 -23.83 -21.03 9.37
CA THR A 591 -25.12 -21.62 9.80
C THR A 591 -25.27 -23.06 9.33
N GLY A 592 -25.55 -24.01 10.24
CA GLY A 592 -25.71 -25.43 9.85
C GLY A 592 -24.45 -26.03 9.24
N LYS A 593 -24.58 -26.87 8.19
CA LYS A 593 -23.44 -27.51 7.49
C LYS A 593 -22.77 -26.60 6.46
N THR A 594 -23.56 -25.77 5.77
CA THR A 594 -23.10 -24.90 4.68
C THR A 594 -23.31 -23.43 5.04
N PRO A 595 -22.31 -22.55 4.88
CA PRO A 595 -22.46 -21.13 5.19
C PRO A 595 -23.60 -20.50 4.39
N ARG A 596 -24.39 -19.66 5.05
CA ARG A 596 -25.42 -18.85 4.39
C ARG A 596 -24.82 -17.50 3.99
N ALA A 597 -25.14 -17.02 2.79
CA ALA A 597 -24.79 -15.67 2.38
C ALA A 597 -25.63 -14.65 3.18
N VAL A 598 -24.99 -13.57 3.63
CA VAL A 598 -25.69 -12.45 4.29
C VAL A 598 -26.61 -11.79 3.28
N ASP A 599 -27.87 -11.54 3.64
CA ASP A 599 -28.90 -11.06 2.70
C ASP A 599 -28.59 -9.64 2.16
N GLN A 600 -27.99 -8.77 2.98
CA GLN A 600 -27.58 -7.41 2.60
C GLN A 600 -26.09 -7.16 2.91
N PRO A 601 -25.15 -7.69 2.11
CA PRO A 601 -23.72 -7.61 2.40
C PRO A 601 -23.15 -6.19 2.20
N LEU A 602 -23.87 -5.27 1.55
CA LEU A 602 -23.51 -3.84 1.46
C LEU A 602 -23.93 -3.05 2.72
N GLY A 603 -24.72 -3.63 3.62
CA GLY A 603 -25.25 -2.91 4.78
C GLY A 603 -26.32 -1.88 4.42
N GLN A 604 -26.75 -1.11 5.42
CA GLN A 604 -27.79 -0.10 5.30
C GLN A 604 -27.27 1.19 4.62
N SER A 605 -28.18 1.94 4.01
CA SER A 605 -27.88 3.24 3.41
C SER A 605 -27.67 4.28 4.50
N ILE A 606 -26.51 4.96 4.49
CA ILE A 606 -26.20 6.07 5.38
C ILE A 606 -26.01 7.31 4.51
N PRO A 607 -27.02 8.19 4.39
CA PRO A 607 -26.90 9.38 3.58
C PRO A 607 -26.04 10.42 4.28
N ILE A 608 -25.01 10.92 3.58
CA ILE A 608 -24.05 11.88 4.13
C ILE A 608 -23.74 13.02 3.14
N GLY A 609 -23.44 14.20 3.67
CA GLY A 609 -22.91 15.34 2.93
C GLY A 609 -21.41 15.51 3.17
N ILE A 610 -20.60 15.63 2.12
CA ILE A 610 -19.14 15.72 2.23
C ILE A 610 -18.63 16.96 1.53
N CYS A 611 -17.89 17.82 2.25
CA CYS A 611 -17.15 18.93 1.66
C CYS A 611 -15.65 18.61 1.56
N ARG A 612 -15.09 18.62 0.35
CA ARG A 612 -13.63 18.48 0.12
C ARG A 612 -12.83 19.75 0.37
N ALA A 613 -13.51 20.90 0.45
CA ALA A 613 -12.88 22.19 0.67
C ALA A 613 -12.58 22.44 2.15
N CYS A 614 -13.57 22.30 3.04
CA CYS A 614 -13.42 22.58 4.48
C CYS A 614 -13.42 21.34 5.38
N GLY A 615 -13.59 20.14 4.82
CA GLY A 615 -13.65 18.89 5.60
C GLY A 615 -14.98 18.65 6.32
N HIS A 616 -15.96 19.55 6.18
CA HIS A 616 -17.30 19.37 6.74
C HIS A 616 -17.92 18.04 6.30
N LEU A 617 -18.54 17.36 7.26
CA LEU A 617 -19.33 16.16 7.05
C LEU A 617 -20.67 16.36 7.74
N ALA A 618 -21.75 16.31 6.96
CA ALA A 618 -23.12 16.30 7.45
C ALA A 618 -23.61 14.85 7.50
N ASP A 619 -24.12 14.42 8.64
CA ASP A 619 -24.77 13.14 8.81
C ASP A 619 -26.28 13.26 8.56
N ASN A 620 -26.91 12.17 8.11
CA ASN A 620 -28.36 12.05 7.92
C ASN A 620 -28.98 13.12 6.99
N VAL A 621 -28.28 13.47 5.91
CA VAL A 621 -28.84 14.38 4.89
C VAL A 621 -30.05 13.73 4.22
N GLN A 622 -31.05 14.53 3.86
CA GLN A 622 -32.17 14.04 3.06
C GLN A 622 -31.71 13.95 1.61
N MET A 623 -31.53 12.73 1.11
CA MET A 623 -31.14 12.53 -0.29
C MET A 623 -32.19 13.19 -1.20
N PRO A 624 -31.78 14.06 -2.14
CA PRO A 624 -32.72 14.62 -3.10
C PRO A 624 -33.36 13.49 -3.90
N ALA A 625 -34.68 13.55 -4.10
CA ALA A 625 -35.37 12.64 -4.99
C ALA A 625 -34.72 12.74 -6.39
N VAL A 626 -34.44 11.59 -7.02
CA VAL A 626 -33.83 11.49 -8.35
C VAL A 626 -34.54 12.46 -9.30
N GLN A 627 -33.89 13.55 -9.67
CA GLN A 627 -34.37 14.48 -10.70
C GLN A 627 -33.48 14.34 -11.93
N GLU A 628 -34.09 13.89 -13.03
CA GLU A 628 -33.52 14.00 -14.37
C GLU A 628 -33.43 15.48 -14.76
N GLY A 629 -32.23 16.06 -14.66
CA GLY A 629 -31.95 17.46 -14.96
C GLY A 629 -31.10 18.08 -13.86
N GLY A 630 -29.85 18.46 -14.21
CA GLY A 630 -28.79 18.85 -13.27
C GLY A 630 -29.28 19.68 -12.07
N ALA A 631 -29.35 19.02 -10.91
CA ALA A 631 -29.78 19.64 -9.67
C ALA A 631 -28.89 20.85 -9.33
N PRO A 632 -29.45 21.95 -8.78
CA PRO A 632 -28.67 23.07 -8.32
C PRO A 632 -27.66 22.59 -7.26
N GLN A 633 -26.39 22.94 -7.47
CA GLN A 633 -25.30 22.53 -6.60
C GLN A 633 -25.47 23.20 -5.24
N GLN A 634 -25.95 22.45 -4.24
CA GLN A 634 -26.18 22.98 -2.91
C GLN A 634 -24.84 23.43 -2.31
N ALA A 635 -24.79 24.69 -1.86
CA ALA A 635 -23.61 25.23 -1.23
C ALA A 635 -23.35 24.52 0.10
N CYS A 636 -22.08 24.31 0.44
CA CYS A 636 -21.70 23.75 1.73
C CYS A 636 -22.23 24.62 2.88
N LEU A 637 -23.02 24.06 3.79
CA LEU A 637 -23.54 24.77 4.97
C LEU A 637 -22.44 25.33 5.88
N ALA A 638 -21.24 24.71 5.87
CA ALA A 638 -20.13 25.12 6.71
C ALA A 638 -19.22 26.21 6.11
N CYS A 639 -18.96 26.19 4.80
CA CYS A 639 -18.00 27.14 4.17
C CYS A 639 -18.54 27.87 2.95
N GLY A 640 -19.81 27.67 2.58
CA GLY A 640 -20.45 28.30 1.43
C GLY A 640 -19.92 27.85 0.06
N ALA A 641 -19.02 26.85 -0.01
CA ALA A 641 -18.49 26.38 -1.28
C ALA A 641 -19.60 25.82 -2.17
N ALA A 642 -19.78 26.43 -3.34
CA ALA A 642 -20.74 26.06 -4.38
C ALA A 642 -20.05 25.62 -5.69
N ASP A 643 -18.74 25.39 -5.66
CA ASP A 643 -17.88 24.98 -6.78
C ASP A 643 -17.88 23.45 -7.04
N GLY A 644 -18.84 22.74 -6.46
CA GLY A 644 -18.91 21.27 -6.50
C GLY A 644 -17.99 20.52 -5.53
N SER A 645 -17.32 21.25 -4.64
CA SER A 645 -16.56 20.66 -3.53
C SER A 645 -17.43 19.96 -2.50
N TYR A 646 -18.70 20.36 -2.36
CA TYR A 646 -19.69 19.70 -1.50
C TYR A 646 -20.59 18.79 -2.33
N ARG A 647 -20.82 17.57 -1.84
CA ARG A 647 -21.68 16.57 -2.47
C ARG A 647 -22.41 15.77 -1.41
N GLU A 648 -23.67 15.50 -1.65
CA GLU A 648 -24.45 14.54 -0.87
C GLU A 648 -24.39 13.19 -1.57
N ILE A 649 -24.01 12.16 -0.82
CA ILE A 649 -23.77 10.83 -1.35
C ILE A 649 -24.35 9.78 -0.41
N GLU A 650 -24.67 8.63 -0.96
CA GLU A 650 -24.96 7.44 -0.17
C GLU A 650 -23.64 6.79 0.29
N LEU A 651 -23.56 6.41 1.56
CA LEU A 651 -22.50 5.59 2.13
C LEU A 651 -23.05 4.22 2.54
N ARG A 652 -22.28 3.16 2.27
CA ARG A 652 -22.54 1.78 2.66
C ARG A 652 -21.36 1.22 3.46
N GLU A 653 -21.63 0.30 4.39
CA GLU A 653 -20.61 -0.39 5.18
C GLU A 653 -20.56 -1.87 4.79
N PRO A 654 -19.68 -2.28 3.85
CA PRO A 654 -19.64 -3.65 3.39
C PRO A 654 -19.32 -4.64 4.51
N ALA A 655 -20.05 -5.75 4.56
CA ALA A 655 -19.82 -6.88 5.47
C ALA A 655 -18.66 -7.80 5.00
N GLY A 656 -18.24 -7.70 3.75
CA GLY A 656 -17.10 -8.43 3.20
C GLY A 656 -16.95 -8.21 1.69
N PHE A 657 -15.89 -8.77 1.10
CA PHE A 657 -15.50 -8.58 -0.28
C PHE A 657 -15.14 -9.92 -0.92
N TYR A 658 -15.13 -10.01 -2.25
CA TYR A 658 -14.65 -11.21 -2.95
C TYR A 658 -13.83 -10.89 -4.19
N SER A 659 -13.01 -11.87 -4.59
CA SER A 659 -12.34 -11.87 -5.90
C SER A 659 -13.09 -12.75 -6.89
N GLY A 660 -13.59 -12.16 -7.98
CA GLY A 660 -14.35 -12.86 -9.02
C GLY A 660 -13.50 -13.51 -10.12
N GLY A 661 -12.19 -13.24 -10.16
CA GLY A 661 -11.29 -13.66 -11.24
C GLY A 661 -10.40 -14.87 -10.93
N LYS A 662 -9.75 -15.43 -11.98
CA LYS A 662 -8.61 -16.34 -11.81
C LYS A 662 -7.44 -15.50 -11.29
N ALA A 663 -6.90 -15.87 -10.13
CA ALA A 663 -5.72 -15.21 -9.59
C ALA A 663 -4.54 -15.38 -10.56
N ARG A 664 -3.77 -14.31 -10.77
CA ARG A 664 -2.56 -14.34 -11.58
C ARG A 664 -1.35 -14.59 -10.69
N ASP A 665 -0.27 -15.14 -11.23
CA ASP A 665 0.97 -15.26 -10.48
C ASP A 665 1.53 -13.87 -10.14
N PHE A 666 2.10 -13.74 -8.96
CA PHE A 666 2.81 -12.54 -8.54
C PHE A 666 4.17 -12.48 -9.23
N ASP A 667 4.41 -11.40 -9.98
CA ASP A 667 5.62 -11.15 -10.77
C ASP A 667 6.47 -10.00 -10.20
N GLY A 668 6.18 -9.58 -8.96
CA GLY A 668 6.79 -8.41 -8.32
C GLY A 668 5.99 -7.11 -8.52
N ASN A 669 5.02 -7.08 -9.44
CA ASN A 669 4.20 -5.91 -9.73
C ASN A 669 2.72 -6.13 -9.40
N PHE A 670 2.14 -5.19 -8.67
CA PHE A 670 0.70 -5.15 -8.42
C PHE A 670 0.24 -3.72 -8.16
N ALA A 671 -0.98 -3.42 -8.60
CA ALA A 671 -1.61 -2.13 -8.43
C ALA A 671 -2.11 -1.99 -6.99
N TRP A 672 -1.22 -1.55 -6.10
CA TRP A 672 -1.58 -1.14 -4.75
C TRP A 672 -2.42 0.14 -4.81
N ARG A 673 -3.76 0.00 -4.86
CA ARG A 673 -4.70 1.12 -4.80
C ARG A 673 -5.07 1.47 -3.36
N ALA A 674 -4.09 1.71 -2.48
CA ALA A 674 -4.39 2.35 -1.21
C ALA A 674 -4.68 3.83 -1.45
N ARG A 675 -5.96 4.20 -1.50
CA ARG A 675 -6.33 5.60 -1.39
C ARG A 675 -6.22 5.94 0.09
N SER A 676 -5.39 6.92 0.44
CA SER A 676 -5.36 7.44 1.80
C SER A 676 -6.74 8.00 2.10
N LEU A 677 -7.49 7.32 2.96
CA LEU A 677 -8.80 7.76 3.43
C LEU A 677 -8.54 8.72 4.58
N ALA A 678 -8.59 10.01 4.29
CA ALA A 678 -8.49 11.05 5.30
C ALA A 678 -9.60 10.83 6.34
N PRO A 679 -9.29 10.75 7.65
CA PRO A 679 -10.32 10.66 8.67
C PRO A 679 -11.17 11.94 8.62
N ARG A 680 -12.49 11.78 8.60
CA ARG A 680 -13.45 12.87 8.68
C ARG A 680 -14.34 12.63 9.89
N THR A 681 -14.90 13.70 10.42
CA THR A 681 -15.82 13.62 11.57
C THR A 681 -17.13 14.27 11.19
N ALA A 682 -18.25 13.60 11.46
CA ALA A 682 -19.51 14.28 11.68
C ALA A 682 -19.60 14.56 13.18
N ALA A 683 -19.63 15.84 13.51
CA ALA A 683 -19.83 16.28 14.88
C ALA A 683 -20.94 17.32 14.83
N ASP A 684 -22.11 16.96 15.36
CA ASP A 684 -23.06 17.96 15.84
C ASP A 684 -22.41 18.65 17.05
N LEU A 685 -21.90 19.87 16.83
CA LEU A 685 -21.24 20.67 17.85
C LEU A 685 -22.18 21.14 18.97
N GLU A 686 -23.50 20.95 18.81
CA GLU A 686 -24.50 21.31 19.81
C GLU A 686 -24.93 20.09 20.64
N ARG A 687 -25.11 18.92 20.01
CA ARG A 687 -25.59 17.71 20.71
C ARG A 687 -24.52 16.65 20.99
N GLY A 688 -23.61 16.39 20.03
CA GLY A 688 -22.62 15.32 20.13
C GLY A 688 -21.33 15.75 20.82
N ALA A 689 -20.83 16.94 20.47
CA ALA A 689 -19.64 17.54 21.06
C ALA A 689 -19.98 18.93 21.62
N PRO A 690 -20.68 19.03 22.77
CA PRO A 690 -21.07 20.32 23.33
C PRO A 690 -19.85 21.18 23.66
N GLU A 691 -20.07 22.50 23.69
CA GLU A 691 -19.07 23.48 24.10
C GLU A 691 -18.65 23.20 25.56
N LYS A 692 -17.36 22.95 25.78
CA LYS A 692 -16.76 22.68 27.10
C LYS A 692 -15.98 23.86 27.63
N ILE A 693 -15.26 24.54 26.75
CA ILE A 693 -14.40 25.68 27.10
C ILE A 693 -14.70 26.81 26.13
N SER A 694 -14.86 28.00 26.69
CA SER A 694 -15.05 29.25 25.93
C SER A 694 -14.12 30.30 26.53
N THR A 695 -13.14 30.76 25.76
CA THR A 695 -12.20 31.82 26.17
C THR A 695 -12.10 32.85 25.03
N ALA A 696 -11.58 34.04 25.32
CA ALA A 696 -11.49 35.09 24.30
C ALA A 696 -10.68 34.59 23.08
N GLY A 697 -11.32 34.52 21.91
CA GLY A 697 -10.70 34.09 20.64
C GLY A 697 -10.85 32.61 20.28
N MET A 698 -11.16 31.72 21.23
CA MET A 698 -11.27 30.28 20.95
C MET A 698 -12.39 29.57 21.73
N VAL A 699 -12.87 28.47 21.15
CA VAL A 699 -13.82 27.54 21.78
C VAL A 699 -13.32 26.11 21.62
N VAL A 700 -13.66 25.27 22.61
CA VAL A 700 -13.44 23.84 22.56
C VAL A 700 -14.77 23.12 22.69
N HIS A 701 -15.02 22.24 21.72
CA HIS A 701 -16.13 21.30 21.71
C HIS A 701 -15.59 19.90 21.97
N ALA A 702 -16.20 19.16 22.89
CA ALA A 702 -15.77 17.78 23.14
C ALA A 702 -16.91 16.90 23.64
N GLY A 703 -16.87 15.63 23.24
CA GLY A 703 -17.89 14.65 23.56
C GLY A 703 -17.75 13.39 22.72
N LYS A 704 -18.82 12.59 22.69
CA LYS A 704 -18.90 11.39 21.85
C LYS A 704 -19.44 11.76 20.48
N GLY A 705 -18.81 11.27 19.42
CA GLY A 705 -19.25 11.51 18.05
C GLY A 705 -18.91 10.36 17.12
N GLN A 706 -19.04 10.61 15.82
CA GLN A 706 -18.74 9.63 14.78
C GLN A 706 -17.59 10.10 13.90
N ARG A 707 -16.61 9.21 13.72
CA ARG A 707 -15.58 9.33 12.70
C ARG A 707 -15.97 8.47 11.51
N PHE A 708 -15.75 9.02 10.33
CA PHE A 708 -15.98 8.37 9.05
C PHE A 708 -14.67 8.24 8.27
N SER A 709 -14.43 7.03 7.78
CA SER A 709 -13.45 6.73 6.74
C SER A 709 -14.22 6.42 5.47
N ILE A 710 -14.02 7.21 4.40
CA ILE A 710 -14.89 7.17 3.22
C ILE A 710 -14.07 7.00 1.94
N ASN A 711 -14.39 5.95 1.18
CA ASN A 711 -13.89 5.75 -0.17
C ASN A 711 -15.03 5.99 -1.18
N ASP A 712 -14.97 7.14 -1.85
CA ASP A 712 -15.94 7.56 -2.87
C ASP A 712 -15.45 7.30 -4.30
N ASN A 713 -14.45 6.41 -4.47
CA ASN A 713 -13.78 6.13 -5.73
C ASN A 713 -13.25 7.41 -6.43
N GLY A 714 -12.87 8.44 -5.68
CA GLY A 714 -12.31 9.68 -6.22
C GLY A 714 -13.42 10.62 -6.71
N GLY A 715 -14.62 10.48 -6.15
CA GLY A 715 -15.81 11.23 -6.50
C GLY A 715 -16.62 10.63 -7.65
N ARG A 716 -16.26 9.43 -8.12
CA ARG A 716 -17.02 8.68 -9.13
C ARG A 716 -18.04 7.71 -8.53
N LEU A 717 -17.92 7.42 -7.22
CA LEU A 717 -18.67 6.38 -6.52
C LEU A 717 -18.42 4.97 -7.11
N PHE A 718 -18.98 3.96 -6.46
CA PHE A 718 -18.99 2.57 -6.93
C PHE A 718 -20.39 2.23 -7.42
N SER A 719 -20.51 1.47 -8.49
CA SER A 719 -21.80 1.03 -9.04
C SER A 719 -21.89 -0.49 -8.88
N PHE A 720 -22.85 -0.97 -8.08
CA PHE A 720 -22.98 -2.37 -7.69
C PHE A 720 -24.23 -3.01 -8.27
N ALA A 721 -24.05 -4.05 -9.09
CA ALA A 721 -25.13 -4.87 -9.63
C ALA A 721 -25.26 -6.19 -8.85
N LYS A 722 -26.49 -6.58 -8.53
CA LYS A 722 -26.77 -7.83 -7.79
C LYS A 722 -26.54 -9.05 -8.68
N LEU A 723 -26.00 -10.13 -8.11
CA LEU A 723 -25.83 -11.39 -8.82
C LEU A 723 -27.06 -12.30 -8.72
N THR A 724 -27.25 -13.13 -9.74
CA THR A 724 -28.29 -14.16 -9.79
C THR A 724 -28.11 -15.23 -8.69
N PRO A 725 -29.18 -15.86 -8.21
CA PRO A 725 -29.09 -16.95 -7.23
C PRO A 725 -28.33 -18.19 -7.70
N THR A 726 -28.18 -18.36 -9.02
CA THR A 726 -27.42 -19.47 -9.64
C THR A 726 -25.95 -19.13 -9.85
N ALA A 727 -25.55 -17.88 -9.64
CA ALA A 727 -24.16 -17.46 -9.77
C ALA A 727 -23.25 -18.17 -8.76
N ARG A 728 -21.96 -18.32 -9.10
CA ARG A 728 -20.95 -18.86 -8.18
C ARG A 728 -20.95 -18.11 -6.85
N TRP A 729 -21.12 -16.79 -6.90
CA TRP A 729 -21.18 -15.91 -5.73
C TRP A 729 -22.62 -15.48 -5.43
N ALA A 730 -23.60 -16.39 -5.50
CA ALA A 730 -24.97 -16.13 -5.07
C ALA A 730 -25.02 -15.41 -3.71
N GLY A 731 -25.77 -14.30 -3.66
CA GLY A 731 -25.83 -13.37 -2.52
C GLY A 731 -24.88 -12.17 -2.62
N ALA A 732 -24.01 -12.09 -3.63
CA ALA A 732 -23.04 -11.00 -3.79
C ALA A 732 -23.52 -9.87 -4.71
N PHE A 733 -22.82 -8.74 -4.61
CA PHE A 733 -22.90 -7.61 -5.52
C PHE A 733 -21.59 -7.47 -6.30
N LEU A 734 -21.66 -7.34 -7.63
CA LEU A 734 -20.53 -7.10 -8.51
C LEU A 734 -20.41 -5.61 -8.81
N GLU A 735 -19.20 -5.04 -8.70
CA GLU A 735 -18.96 -3.67 -9.16
C GLU A 735 -18.91 -3.63 -10.69
N THR A 736 -19.68 -2.74 -11.32
CA THR A 736 -19.87 -2.74 -12.78
C THR A 736 -18.59 -2.42 -13.55
N GLY A 737 -17.71 -1.56 -13.02
CA GLY A 737 -16.39 -1.32 -13.60
C GLY A 737 -15.45 -2.54 -13.54
N ALA A 738 -15.65 -3.46 -12.60
CA ALA A 738 -14.91 -4.72 -12.55
C ALA A 738 -15.27 -5.66 -13.72
N ALA A 739 -16.40 -5.44 -14.40
CA ALA A 739 -16.76 -6.18 -15.61
C ALA A 739 -15.78 -5.96 -16.77
N ASP A 740 -15.15 -4.79 -16.85
CA ASP A 740 -14.13 -4.51 -17.88
C ASP A 740 -12.90 -5.41 -17.70
N LEU A 741 -12.57 -5.73 -16.44
CA LEU A 741 -11.45 -6.61 -16.09
C LEU A 741 -11.83 -8.09 -16.17
N PHE A 742 -13.09 -8.42 -15.90
CA PHE A 742 -13.58 -9.80 -15.85
C PHE A 742 -14.92 -9.96 -16.61
N PRO A 743 -14.91 -9.89 -17.96
CA PRO A 743 -16.13 -9.84 -18.75
C PRO A 743 -17.07 -11.03 -18.56
N TRP A 744 -16.54 -12.21 -18.20
CA TRP A 744 -17.35 -13.41 -17.96
C TRP A 744 -18.24 -13.33 -16.71
N LEU A 745 -18.02 -12.36 -15.81
CA LEU A 745 -18.88 -12.15 -14.63
C LEU A 745 -20.17 -11.41 -14.98
N THR A 746 -20.23 -10.73 -16.13
CA THR A 746 -21.43 -10.00 -16.57
C THR A 746 -22.65 -10.90 -16.75
N LYS A 747 -22.44 -12.15 -17.16
CA LYS A 747 -23.51 -13.16 -17.32
C LYS A 747 -24.18 -13.55 -15.99
N ASP A 748 -23.50 -13.30 -14.87
CA ASP A 748 -23.99 -13.66 -13.53
C ASP A 748 -24.87 -12.54 -12.94
N ILE A 749 -24.92 -11.36 -13.57
CA ILE A 749 -25.73 -10.21 -13.13
C ILE A 749 -27.22 -10.49 -13.31
N ALA A 750 -28.03 -10.17 -12.31
CA ALA A 750 -29.48 -10.29 -12.39
C ALA A 750 -30.06 -9.29 -13.40
N ALA A 751 -30.93 -9.76 -14.31
CA ALA A 751 -31.60 -8.90 -15.27
C ALA A 751 -32.71 -8.07 -14.61
N GLY A 752 -32.80 -6.78 -14.96
CA GLY A 752 -33.91 -5.90 -14.57
C GLY A 752 -33.76 -5.18 -13.22
N GLU A 753 -32.64 -5.34 -12.51
CA GLU A 753 -32.31 -4.53 -11.33
C GLU A 753 -31.31 -3.42 -11.72
N GLU A 754 -31.61 -2.16 -11.34
CA GLU A 754 -30.67 -1.05 -11.55
C GLU A 754 -29.46 -1.14 -10.61
N PRO A 755 -28.23 -0.86 -11.09
CA PRO A 755 -27.05 -0.84 -10.24
C PRO A 755 -27.14 0.21 -9.13
N LEU A 756 -26.80 -0.17 -7.90
CA LEU A 756 -26.72 0.75 -6.77
C LEU A 756 -25.44 1.57 -6.86
N THR A 757 -25.56 2.89 -7.00
CA THR A 757 -24.41 3.81 -7.00
C THR A 757 -24.18 4.38 -5.60
N THR A 758 -23.04 4.09 -4.99
CA THR A 758 -22.78 4.41 -3.58
C THR A 758 -21.27 4.52 -3.27
N ALA A 759 -20.92 5.19 -2.18
CA ALA A 759 -19.59 5.12 -1.59
C ALA A 759 -19.51 3.96 -0.58
N ILE A 760 -18.31 3.46 -0.33
CA ILE A 760 -18.07 2.50 0.77
C ILE A 760 -17.33 3.20 1.91
N GLY A 761 -17.68 2.88 3.15
CA GLY A 761 -17.09 3.52 4.31
C GLY A 761 -17.08 2.67 5.57
N ALA A 762 -16.49 3.27 6.60
CA ALA A 762 -16.46 2.76 7.96
C ALA A 762 -16.81 3.90 8.90
N THR A 763 -17.77 3.65 9.79
CA THR A 763 -18.25 4.56 10.82
C THR A 763 -17.75 4.05 12.16
N GLN A 764 -17.11 4.92 12.93
CA GLN A 764 -16.53 4.58 14.21
C GLN A 764 -17.06 5.56 15.26
N HIS A 765 -17.71 5.04 16.28
CA HIS A 765 -18.10 5.84 17.44
C HIS A 765 -16.86 6.10 18.29
N THR A 766 -16.56 7.35 18.63
CA THR A 766 -15.32 7.68 19.35
C THR A 766 -15.43 9.02 20.10
N ASP A 767 -14.45 9.31 20.95
CA ASP A 767 -14.26 10.60 21.61
C ASP A 767 -13.71 11.63 20.63
N LEU A 768 -14.29 12.83 20.65
CA LEU A 768 -13.88 13.95 19.82
C LEU A 768 -13.44 15.13 20.69
N PHE A 769 -12.41 15.83 20.22
CA PHE A 769 -11.97 17.13 20.71
C PHE A 769 -11.83 18.07 19.51
N LEU A 770 -12.53 19.20 19.51
CA LEU A 770 -12.48 20.18 18.42
C LEU A 770 -12.13 21.55 18.97
N LEU A 771 -10.98 22.08 18.54
CA LEU A 771 -10.49 23.41 18.88
C LEU A 771 -10.62 24.32 17.68
N GLY A 772 -11.27 25.45 17.86
CA GLY A 772 -11.47 26.42 16.79
C GLY A 772 -11.84 27.80 17.32
N PRO A 773 -12.15 28.76 16.44
CA PRO A 773 -12.42 30.12 16.84
C PRO A 773 -13.89 30.30 17.26
N GLN A 774 -14.15 31.34 18.05
CA GLN A 774 -15.53 31.78 18.31
C GLN A 774 -16.22 32.25 17.02
N THR A 775 -15.50 32.97 16.16
CA THR A 775 -15.97 33.48 14.86
C THR A 775 -15.01 33.09 13.74
N GLY A 776 -15.51 32.84 12.54
CA GLY A 776 -14.66 32.47 11.39
C GLY A 776 -13.82 33.60 10.82
N GLU A 777 -14.16 34.83 11.16
CA GLU A 777 -13.50 36.05 10.73
C GLU A 777 -13.27 36.95 11.96
N ILE A 778 -12.19 37.73 11.93
CA ILE A 778 -11.83 38.69 12.97
C ILE A 778 -11.74 40.08 12.31
N PRO A 779 -12.87 40.81 12.19
CA PRO A 779 -12.93 42.10 11.50
C PRO A 779 -11.94 43.14 12.03
N ALA A 780 -11.73 43.17 13.35
CA ALA A 780 -10.81 44.11 13.99
C ALA A 780 -9.36 43.98 13.48
N LEU A 781 -8.95 42.78 13.07
CA LEU A 781 -7.62 42.50 12.52
C LEU A 781 -7.61 42.32 11.00
N GLY A 782 -8.79 42.24 10.37
CA GLY A 782 -8.92 41.95 8.94
C GLY A 782 -8.53 40.51 8.57
N LEU A 783 -8.78 39.56 9.47
CA LEU A 783 -8.36 38.16 9.29
C LEU A 783 -9.54 37.23 9.00
N ARG A 784 -9.34 36.26 8.12
CA ARG A 784 -10.24 35.14 7.83
C ARG A 784 -9.59 33.83 8.25
N LEU A 785 -10.24 33.13 9.18
CA LEU A 785 -9.81 31.81 9.66
C LEU A 785 -10.62 30.69 9.01
N SER A 786 -11.83 31.00 8.54
CA SER A 786 -12.67 30.06 7.80
C SER A 786 -12.04 29.67 6.45
N LEU A 787 -12.43 28.49 5.96
CA LEU A 787 -12.04 28.02 4.63
C LEU A 787 -13.01 28.47 3.54
N THR A 788 -13.74 29.55 3.77
CA THR A 788 -14.57 30.21 2.76
C THR A 788 -13.66 30.84 1.70
N SER A 789 -14.06 30.73 0.43
CA SER A 789 -13.39 31.35 -0.70
C SER A 789 -14.15 32.61 -1.07
N VAL A 790 -13.54 33.77 -0.87
CA VAL A 790 -14.15 35.08 -1.18
C VAL A 790 -13.22 35.81 -2.15
N PRO A 791 -13.70 36.31 -3.29
CA PRO A 791 -12.88 37.10 -4.20
C PRO A 791 -12.33 38.35 -3.50
N GLN A 792 -11.10 38.71 -3.85
CA GLN A 792 -10.51 40.01 -3.50
C GLN A 792 -11.30 41.12 -4.17
N SER A 793 -11.10 42.37 -3.73
CA SER A 793 -11.81 43.51 -4.35
C SER A 793 -11.50 43.70 -5.84
N THR A 794 -10.39 43.17 -6.33
CA THR A 794 -10.02 43.16 -7.77
C THR A 794 -10.75 42.07 -8.55
N GLY A 795 -11.50 41.17 -7.88
CA GLY A 795 -12.09 39.97 -8.47
C GLY A 795 -11.18 38.74 -8.45
N PHE A 796 -9.89 38.90 -8.12
CA PHE A 796 -8.95 37.78 -7.99
C PHE A 796 -9.38 36.83 -6.87
N LEU A 797 -9.32 35.51 -7.10
CA LEU A 797 -9.78 34.53 -6.13
C LEU A 797 -8.78 34.37 -4.96
N ASP A 798 -9.26 34.48 -3.72
CA ASP A 798 -8.46 34.17 -2.53
C ASP A 798 -8.41 32.66 -2.28
N ASP A 799 -7.28 32.04 -2.62
CA ASP A 799 -7.06 30.61 -2.46
C ASP A 799 -7.00 30.21 -0.97
N ARG A 800 -7.66 29.09 -0.62
CA ARG A 800 -7.78 28.62 0.76
C ARG A 800 -6.67 27.66 1.22
N SER A 801 -5.69 27.36 0.37
CA SER A 801 -4.70 26.29 0.61
C SER A 801 -3.79 26.59 1.81
N GLY A 802 -3.29 27.83 1.98
CA GLY A 802 -2.47 28.18 3.14
C GLY A 802 -3.27 28.16 4.45
N ARG A 803 -4.52 28.64 4.44
CA ARG A 803 -5.42 28.50 5.62
C ARG A 803 -5.68 27.03 5.95
N ARG A 804 -5.91 26.20 4.94
CA ARG A 804 -6.09 24.75 5.12
C ARG A 804 -4.82 24.10 5.68
N ALA A 805 -3.64 24.47 5.17
CA ALA A 805 -2.35 24.04 5.67
C ALA A 805 -2.16 24.40 7.14
N ALA A 806 -2.52 25.63 7.54
CA ALA A 806 -2.48 26.07 8.92
C ALA A 806 -3.35 25.22 9.85
N TRP A 807 -4.59 24.92 9.46
CA TRP A 807 -5.49 24.08 10.26
C TRP A 807 -5.00 22.64 10.42
N TYR A 808 -4.49 22.02 9.36
CA TYR A 808 -3.86 20.69 9.46
C TYR A 808 -2.59 20.72 10.32
N SER A 809 -1.81 21.79 10.23
CA SER A 809 -0.58 21.97 11.01
C SER A 809 -0.89 22.16 12.49
N LEU A 810 -1.93 22.92 12.82
CA LEU A 810 -2.43 23.06 14.19
C LEU A 810 -2.96 21.73 14.73
N ALA A 811 -3.72 20.97 13.93
CA ALA A 811 -4.20 19.64 14.32
C ALA A 811 -3.02 18.68 14.60
N ALA A 812 -1.97 18.71 13.79
CA ALA A 812 -0.75 17.94 14.02
C ALA A 812 -0.01 18.37 15.30
N LEU A 813 0.12 19.69 15.54
CA LEU A 813 0.73 20.22 16.77
C LEU A 813 -0.04 19.78 18.02
N LEU A 814 -1.36 19.92 18.01
CA LEU A 814 -2.23 19.52 19.13
C LEU A 814 -2.14 18.02 19.39
N ARG A 815 -2.08 17.21 18.34
CA ARG A 815 -1.88 15.76 18.47
C ARG A 815 -0.54 15.41 19.12
N THR A 816 0.54 16.04 18.69
CA THR A 816 1.88 15.82 19.28
C THR A 816 1.91 16.25 20.76
N ALA A 817 1.31 17.41 21.07
CA ALA A 817 1.19 17.91 22.45
C ALA A 817 0.34 16.96 23.32
N ALA A 818 -0.80 16.49 22.81
CA ALA A 818 -1.67 15.54 23.48
C ALA A 818 -0.95 14.21 23.76
N GLY A 819 -0.22 13.67 22.77
CA GLY A 819 0.59 12.46 22.95
C GLY A 819 1.62 12.60 24.07
N SER A 820 2.24 13.78 24.21
CA SER A 820 3.18 14.06 25.29
C SER A 820 2.51 14.16 26.67
N ILE A 821 1.28 14.66 26.77
CA ILE A 821 0.57 14.79 28.04
C ILE A 821 0.03 13.45 28.50
N LEU A 822 -0.68 12.77 27.59
CA LEU A 822 -1.32 11.48 27.84
C LEU A 822 -0.32 10.32 27.88
N GLN A 823 0.93 10.56 27.47
CA GLN A 823 1.98 9.54 27.32
C GLN A 823 1.58 8.42 26.34
N VAL A 824 0.77 8.76 25.33
CA VAL A 824 0.28 7.80 24.31
C VAL A 824 1.06 7.90 23.01
N GLN A 825 1.07 6.82 22.23
CA GLN A 825 1.64 6.86 20.89
C GLN A 825 0.78 7.72 19.95
N PRO A 826 1.38 8.42 18.96
CA PRO A 826 0.63 9.26 18.03
C PRO A 826 -0.54 8.52 17.36
N ASN A 827 -0.39 7.25 17.00
CA ASN A 827 -1.43 6.46 16.33
C ASN A 827 -2.65 6.11 17.19
N GLU A 828 -2.65 6.43 18.50
CA GLU A 828 -3.84 6.33 19.35
C GLU A 828 -4.81 7.51 19.18
N ILE A 829 -4.33 8.61 18.59
CA ILE A 829 -5.12 9.82 18.32
C ILE A 829 -5.06 10.11 16.82
N ALA A 830 -6.21 10.19 16.16
CA ALA A 830 -6.32 10.71 14.81
C ALA A 830 -6.53 12.23 14.87
N SER A 831 -6.02 12.96 13.86
CA SER A 831 -6.16 14.41 13.76
C SER A 831 -6.59 14.84 12.36
N GLY A 832 -7.35 15.91 12.26
CA GLY A 832 -7.74 16.50 11.00
C GLY A 832 -8.42 17.86 11.17
N ILE A 833 -9.22 18.24 10.17
CA ILE A 833 -9.98 19.49 10.19
C ILE A 833 -11.47 19.23 10.06
N HIS A 834 -12.28 20.07 10.68
CA HIS A 834 -13.73 20.00 10.62
C HIS A 834 -14.29 21.39 10.35
N GLY A 835 -14.96 21.57 9.22
CA GLY A 835 -15.71 22.78 8.92
C GLY A 835 -17.08 22.72 9.59
N ALA A 836 -17.51 23.80 10.22
CA ALA A 836 -18.86 23.91 10.77
C ALA A 836 -19.43 25.31 10.51
N GLY A 837 -20.72 25.41 10.27
CA GLY A 837 -21.40 26.69 10.08
C GLY A 837 -22.86 26.60 10.49
N SER A 838 -23.37 27.68 11.05
CA SER A 838 -24.79 27.84 11.35
C SER A 838 -25.25 29.24 10.91
N GLY A 839 -26.55 29.40 10.69
CA GLY A 839 -27.13 30.71 10.33
C GLY A 839 -26.83 31.81 11.36
N SER A 840 -26.51 31.46 12.61
CA SER A 840 -26.21 32.41 13.70
C SER A 840 -24.71 32.65 13.94
N ARG A 841 -23.83 31.65 13.72
CA ARG A 841 -22.39 31.74 14.03
C ARG A 841 -21.47 31.83 12.81
N GLY A 842 -22.04 31.77 11.59
CA GLY A 842 -21.28 31.84 10.34
C GLY A 842 -20.33 30.66 10.12
N ALA A 843 -19.55 30.71 9.05
CA ALA A 843 -18.59 29.67 8.67
C ALA A 843 -17.39 29.64 9.62
N ARG A 844 -17.07 28.49 10.21
CA ARG A 844 -15.93 28.25 11.12
C ARG A 844 -15.18 26.99 10.74
N THR A 845 -13.94 26.88 11.20
CA THR A 845 -13.09 25.69 10.98
C THR A 845 -12.41 25.33 12.28
N PHE A 846 -12.31 24.03 12.54
CA PHE A 846 -11.78 23.45 13.77
C PHE A 846 -10.65 22.49 13.43
N ALA A 847 -9.60 22.50 14.23
CA ALA A 847 -8.68 21.37 14.34
C ALA A 847 -9.36 20.33 15.23
N PHE A 848 -9.53 19.10 14.74
CA PHE A 848 -10.11 18.01 15.54
C PHE A 848 -9.06 16.95 15.88
N LEU A 849 -9.21 16.38 17.08
CA LEU A 849 -8.59 15.14 17.52
C LEU A 849 -9.70 14.12 17.79
N SER A 850 -9.43 12.85 17.53
CA SER A 850 -10.33 11.75 17.89
C SER A 850 -9.55 10.52 18.31
N ASP A 851 -10.05 9.76 19.27
CA ASP A 851 -9.43 8.49 19.65
C ASP A 851 -9.52 7.49 18.49
N THR A 852 -8.44 6.79 18.17
CA THR A 852 -8.45 5.83 17.05
C THR A 852 -9.18 4.55 17.36
N LEU A 853 -9.23 4.15 18.63
CA LEU A 853 -9.97 3.00 19.11
C LEU A 853 -11.49 3.22 18.99
N ASP A 854 -12.19 2.16 18.63
CA ASP A 854 -13.65 2.20 18.64
C ASP A 854 -14.18 2.39 20.08
N ASN A 855 -15.27 3.13 20.18
CA ASN A 855 -15.85 3.72 21.39
C ASN A 855 -14.99 4.80 22.07
N GLY A 856 -13.75 4.99 21.59
CA GLY A 856 -12.74 5.86 22.19
C GLY A 856 -12.25 5.39 23.55
N ALA A 857 -11.00 5.71 23.89
CA ALA A 857 -10.42 5.45 25.20
C ALA A 857 -10.79 6.53 26.24
N GLY A 858 -11.37 7.64 25.79
CA GLY A 858 -11.65 8.82 26.60
C GLY A 858 -10.56 9.89 26.54
N TYR A 859 -9.54 9.72 25.69
CA TYR A 859 -8.40 10.65 25.64
C TYR A 859 -8.82 12.04 25.17
N CYS A 860 -9.52 12.12 24.04
CA CYS A 860 -9.92 13.41 23.47
C CYS A 860 -10.93 14.16 24.37
N THR A 861 -11.83 13.45 25.04
CA THR A 861 -12.75 14.07 26.00
C THR A 861 -12.03 14.56 27.25
N HIS A 862 -11.04 13.81 27.74
CA HIS A 862 -10.18 14.22 28.87
C HIS A 862 -9.35 15.48 28.55
N LEU A 863 -8.87 15.65 27.32
CA LEU A 863 -8.14 16.87 26.89
C LEU A 863 -8.99 18.15 26.98
N ALA A 864 -10.32 18.03 27.03
CA ALA A 864 -11.23 19.17 27.17
C ALA A 864 -11.56 19.50 28.64
N GLU A 865 -10.99 18.78 29.61
CA GLU A 865 -11.07 19.17 31.01
C GLU A 865 -10.26 20.46 31.24
N PRO A 866 -10.77 21.45 32.02
CA PRO A 866 -10.18 22.79 32.08
C PRO A 866 -8.69 22.83 32.44
N ASP A 867 -8.22 21.97 33.34
CA ASP A 867 -6.82 21.97 33.78
C ASP A 867 -5.91 21.24 32.78
N VAL A 868 -6.38 20.12 32.22
CA VAL A 868 -5.67 19.39 31.15
C VAL A 868 -5.56 20.25 29.89
N PHE A 869 -6.61 21.01 29.55
CA PHE A 869 -6.61 21.92 28.43
C PHE A 869 -5.58 23.05 28.58
N LYS A 870 -5.45 23.63 29.79
CA LYS A 870 -4.41 24.62 30.07
C LYS A 870 -3.02 24.03 29.86
N GLU A 871 -2.80 22.80 30.31
CA GLU A 871 -1.55 22.08 30.11
C GLU A 871 -1.28 21.78 28.61
N LEU A 872 -2.33 21.44 27.84
CA LEU A 872 -2.26 21.24 26.40
C LEU A 872 -1.77 22.49 25.67
N MET A 873 -2.37 23.65 25.96
CA MET A 873 -1.96 24.93 25.36
C MET A 873 -0.53 25.29 25.76
N ALA A 874 -0.19 25.16 27.05
CA ALA A 874 1.17 25.44 27.54
C ALA A 874 2.21 24.52 26.91
N THR A 875 1.86 23.25 26.66
CA THR A 875 2.74 22.29 26.00
C THR A 875 2.92 22.61 24.52
N ALA A 876 1.85 22.96 23.81
CA ALA A 876 1.92 23.40 22.42
C ALA A 876 2.82 24.65 22.27
N ASP A 877 2.68 25.63 23.18
CA ASP A 877 3.52 26.83 23.19
C ASP A 877 5.01 26.52 23.47
N ARG A 878 5.30 25.61 24.42
CA ARG A 878 6.67 25.14 24.68
C ARG A 878 7.27 24.44 23.46
N MET A 879 6.49 23.61 22.76
CA MET A 879 6.93 22.91 21.55
C MET A 879 7.26 23.91 20.43
N LEU A 880 6.40 24.89 20.17
CA LEU A 880 6.65 25.94 19.18
C LEU A 880 7.91 26.76 19.51
N ALA A 881 8.11 27.12 20.77
CA ALA A 881 9.32 27.79 21.21
C ALA A 881 10.58 26.92 20.98
N GLY A 882 10.48 25.61 21.25
CA GLY A 882 11.53 24.64 20.96
C GLY A 882 11.83 24.51 19.47
N PHE A 883 10.81 24.48 18.61
CA PHE A 883 10.97 24.41 17.15
C PHE A 883 11.63 25.66 16.58
N SER A 884 11.38 26.83 17.17
CA SER A 884 12.01 28.08 16.76
C SER A 884 13.47 28.19 17.20
N ALA A 885 13.88 27.43 18.23
CA ALA A 885 15.22 27.52 18.80
C ALA A 885 16.27 26.72 18.00
N GLY A 886 17.51 27.23 17.98
CA GLY A 886 18.66 26.53 17.41
C GLY A 886 18.60 26.35 15.88
N ALA A 887 19.35 25.35 15.37
CA ALA A 887 19.48 25.08 13.94
C ALA A 887 18.17 24.63 13.28
N HIS A 888 17.26 23.96 14.02
CA HIS A 888 15.96 23.58 13.47
C HIS A 888 15.16 24.82 13.01
N GLY A 889 15.17 25.90 13.81
CA GLY A 889 14.46 27.14 13.48
C GLY A 889 14.91 27.80 12.18
N SER A 890 16.20 27.68 11.81
CA SER A 890 16.76 28.20 10.56
C SER A 890 16.60 27.24 9.38
N ASP A 891 16.76 25.94 9.61
CA ASP A 891 16.93 24.96 8.53
C ASP A 891 15.59 24.33 8.11
N CYS A 892 14.64 24.22 9.04
CA CYS A 892 13.33 23.64 8.76
C CYS A 892 12.48 24.60 7.89
N ARG A 893 12.22 24.24 6.63
CA ARG A 893 11.42 25.04 5.67
C ARG A 893 9.89 24.89 5.80
N GLY A 894 9.41 24.06 6.72
CA GLY A 894 7.96 23.90 6.93
C GLY A 894 7.68 22.91 8.05
N SER A 895 7.93 21.63 7.81
CA SER A 895 7.86 20.60 8.84
C SER A 895 8.91 19.50 8.63
N CYS A 896 9.32 18.84 9.71
CA CYS A 896 10.18 17.67 9.72
C CYS A 896 9.78 16.71 10.85
N TYR A 897 10.48 15.58 11.00
CA TYR A 897 10.21 14.58 12.04
C TYR A 897 10.59 15.02 13.46
N GLU A 898 11.27 16.17 13.60
CA GLU A 898 11.55 16.80 14.91
C GLU A 898 10.39 17.69 15.38
N CYS A 899 9.45 18.05 14.50
CA CYS A 899 8.32 18.91 14.84
C CYS A 899 6.95 18.26 14.58
N LEU A 900 6.41 18.35 13.37
CA LEU A 900 5.02 17.96 13.07
C LEU A 900 4.88 16.66 12.28
N ARG A 901 5.95 16.14 11.66
CA ARG A 901 5.85 14.94 10.81
C ARG A 901 5.94 13.67 11.66
N ASP A 902 5.04 12.75 11.38
CA ASP A 902 5.10 11.37 11.86
C ASP A 902 4.76 10.39 10.73
N TYR A 903 4.90 9.09 11.01
CA TYR A 903 4.65 8.03 10.02
C TYR A 903 3.18 8.00 9.55
N THR A 904 2.23 8.37 10.39
CA THR A 904 0.79 8.25 10.09
C THR A 904 0.23 9.44 9.33
N ASN A 905 0.86 10.62 9.42
CA ASN A 905 0.42 11.84 8.76
C ASN A 905 1.18 12.12 7.43
N MET A 906 1.87 11.12 6.88
CA MET A 906 2.63 11.20 5.62
C MET A 906 1.86 11.82 4.46
N ALA A 907 0.55 11.56 4.36
CA ALA A 907 -0.31 12.13 3.31
C ALA A 907 -0.41 13.66 3.37
N TYR A 908 -0.08 14.28 4.50
CA TYR A 908 -0.19 15.72 4.74
C TYR A 908 1.17 16.43 4.82
N HIS A 909 2.30 15.73 4.69
CA HIS A 909 3.64 16.32 4.88
C HIS A 909 3.93 17.55 4.01
N SER A 910 3.32 17.64 2.83
CA SER A 910 3.40 18.81 1.94
C SER A 910 2.62 20.03 2.45
N LEU A 911 1.62 19.83 3.31
CA LEU A 911 0.80 20.88 3.91
C LEU A 911 1.30 21.32 5.28
N LEU A 912 2.04 20.46 6.01
CA LEU A 912 2.41 20.74 7.39
C LEU A 912 3.50 21.83 7.48
N ASP A 913 3.21 22.87 8.26
CA ASP A 913 4.11 23.97 8.59
C ASP A 913 3.95 24.39 10.06
N TRP A 914 5.01 24.21 10.87
CA TRP A 914 4.96 24.51 12.31
C TRP A 914 4.77 26.00 12.61
N ARG A 915 5.17 26.87 11.68
CA ARG A 915 5.02 28.30 11.85
C ARG A 915 3.59 28.73 11.59
N LEU A 916 2.94 28.18 10.57
CA LEU A 916 1.51 28.41 10.33
C LEU A 916 0.65 27.90 11.50
N ALA A 917 1.04 26.77 12.12
CA ALA A 917 0.40 26.30 13.34
C ALA A 917 0.55 27.31 14.50
N GLY A 918 1.76 27.86 14.67
CA GLY A 918 2.04 28.86 15.70
C GLY A 918 1.31 30.18 15.48
N ASP A 919 1.29 30.67 14.23
CA ASP A 919 0.59 31.90 13.87
C ASP A 919 -0.92 31.75 14.13
N LEU A 920 -1.52 30.62 13.73
CA LEU A 920 -2.93 30.32 14.01
C LEU A 920 -3.23 30.20 15.51
N LEU A 921 -2.38 29.50 16.27
CA LEU A 921 -2.54 29.37 17.72
C LEU A 921 -2.45 30.72 18.44
N ALA A 922 -1.49 31.57 18.03
CA ALA A 922 -1.36 32.93 18.55
C ALA A 922 -2.59 33.79 18.24
N ILE A 923 -3.19 33.65 17.05
CA ILE A 923 -4.46 34.32 16.71
C ILE A 923 -5.57 33.87 17.65
N LEU A 924 -5.73 32.55 17.84
CA LEU A 924 -6.77 31.97 18.69
C LEU A 924 -6.63 32.36 20.17
N GLN A 925 -5.40 32.60 20.65
CA GLN A 925 -5.13 33.08 22.01
C GLN A 925 -5.14 34.61 22.15
N GLY A 926 -5.42 35.35 21.08
CA GLY A 926 -5.43 36.82 21.09
C GLY A 926 -4.04 37.45 21.26
N ARG A 927 -2.97 36.71 20.96
CA ARG A 927 -1.56 37.15 21.08
C ARG A 927 -0.93 37.55 19.73
N TYR A 928 -1.70 37.44 18.64
CA TYR A 928 -1.20 37.71 17.30
C TYR A 928 -1.02 39.22 17.04
N SER A 929 0.14 39.59 16.52
CA SER A 929 0.41 40.93 16.01
C SER A 929 0.76 40.88 14.52
N THR A 930 0.10 41.72 13.72
CA THR A 930 0.42 41.91 12.29
C THR A 930 1.77 42.60 12.08
N SER A 931 2.31 43.29 13.09
CA SER A 931 3.64 43.92 13.04
C SER A 931 4.79 42.93 13.28
N ASP A 932 4.51 41.81 13.96
CA ASP A 932 5.47 40.75 14.27
C ASP A 932 5.54 39.68 13.18
N GLN A 933 4.81 39.88 12.06
CA GLN A 933 5.15 39.20 10.84
C GLN A 933 6.60 39.58 10.51
N SER A 934 7.52 38.66 10.80
CA SER A 934 8.66 38.53 9.93
C SER A 934 8.05 38.50 8.53
N ALA A 935 8.35 39.48 7.70
CA ALA A 935 8.19 39.40 6.27
C ALA A 935 9.02 38.19 5.82
N ARG A 936 8.55 36.98 6.13
CA ARG A 936 9.31 35.74 6.09
C ARG A 936 9.58 35.52 4.65
N GLN A 937 10.75 35.97 4.23
CA GLN A 937 11.20 35.81 2.87
C GLN A 937 10.20 36.33 1.83
N ALA A 938 9.20 37.17 2.14
CA ALA A 938 8.21 37.63 1.13
C ALA A 938 8.93 38.27 -0.06
N ALA A 939 9.94 39.11 0.23
CA ALA A 939 10.85 39.65 -0.78
C ALA A 939 11.62 38.54 -1.52
N GLY A 940 12.12 37.52 -0.82
CA GLY A 940 12.84 36.39 -1.43
C GLY A 940 11.96 35.48 -2.29
N LEU A 941 10.75 35.15 -1.84
CA LEU A 941 9.75 34.35 -2.55
C LEU A 941 9.28 35.08 -3.80
N LEU A 942 8.92 36.37 -3.68
CA LEU A 942 8.52 37.19 -4.82
C LEU A 942 9.68 37.41 -5.79
N ARG A 943 10.90 37.64 -5.31
CA ARG A 943 12.09 37.80 -6.16
C ARG A 943 12.43 36.51 -6.91
N ASN A 944 12.40 35.36 -6.23
CA ASN A 944 12.63 34.06 -6.85
C ASN A 944 11.54 33.75 -7.88
N TRP A 945 10.28 33.99 -7.53
CA TRP A 945 9.15 33.79 -8.45
C TRP A 945 9.24 34.72 -9.66
N ALA A 946 9.56 36.01 -9.47
CA ALA A 946 9.74 36.96 -10.57
C ALA A 946 10.91 36.59 -11.48
N SER A 947 11.95 35.92 -10.96
CA SER A 947 13.10 35.48 -11.77
C SER A 947 12.78 34.38 -12.79
N ASP A 948 11.60 33.76 -12.71
CA ASP A 948 11.13 32.78 -13.69
C ASP A 948 10.55 33.44 -14.96
N PHE A 949 10.37 34.77 -14.96
CA PHE A 949 9.80 35.55 -16.08
C PHE A 949 10.85 36.43 -16.76
N SER A 950 10.53 36.94 -17.95
CA SER A 950 11.39 37.93 -18.60
C SER A 950 11.30 39.28 -17.88
N SER A 951 12.38 40.07 -17.92
CA SER A 951 12.41 41.40 -17.29
C SER A 951 11.50 42.43 -17.98
N GLU A 952 10.96 42.10 -19.16
CA GLU A 952 9.96 42.92 -19.85
C GLU A 952 8.55 42.63 -19.33
N ASP A 953 8.31 41.43 -18.81
CA ASP A 953 6.99 41.00 -18.33
C ASP A 953 6.78 41.27 -16.83
N VAL A 954 7.85 41.33 -16.03
CA VAL A 954 7.73 41.59 -14.59
C VAL A 954 8.84 42.50 -14.06
N GLU A 955 8.50 43.36 -13.10
CA GLU A 955 9.45 44.20 -12.38
C GLU A 955 9.31 44.00 -10.86
N PHE A 956 10.35 43.51 -10.20
CA PHE A 956 10.39 43.37 -8.74
C PHE A 956 10.80 44.69 -8.07
N VAL A 957 10.01 45.13 -7.09
CA VAL A 957 10.25 46.31 -6.26
C VAL A 957 10.40 45.89 -4.79
N ASP A 958 11.54 46.25 -4.19
CA ASP A 958 11.86 45.90 -2.80
C ASP A 958 10.94 46.56 -1.76
N ASP A 959 10.45 47.76 -2.04
CA ASP A 959 9.52 48.50 -1.18
C ASP A 959 8.59 49.42 -1.97
N LEU A 960 7.33 49.02 -2.10
CA LEU A 960 6.28 49.79 -2.74
C LEU A 960 5.77 50.87 -1.79
N GLY A 961 6.33 52.07 -1.89
CA GLY A 961 5.85 53.26 -1.15
C GLY A 961 5.88 53.11 0.38
N GLY A 962 6.80 52.32 0.93
CA GLY A 962 6.90 52.05 2.37
C GLY A 962 6.01 50.91 2.88
N ALA A 963 5.31 50.21 1.98
CA ALA A 963 4.38 49.14 2.32
C ALA A 963 4.95 47.72 2.12
N GLY A 964 6.19 47.59 1.65
CA GLY A 964 6.90 46.31 1.47
C GLY A 964 7.01 45.83 0.02
N PRO A 965 7.56 44.61 -0.19
CA PRO A 965 7.94 44.13 -1.51
C PRO A 965 6.73 43.80 -2.39
N ALA A 966 6.84 44.10 -3.69
CA ALA A 966 5.83 43.82 -4.70
C ALA A 966 6.47 43.53 -6.06
N VAL A 967 5.72 42.89 -6.96
CA VAL A 967 6.09 42.66 -8.36
C VAL A 967 5.05 43.35 -9.23
N LEU A 968 5.48 44.26 -10.10
CA LEU A 968 4.63 44.77 -11.17
C LEU A 968 4.56 43.70 -12.26
N TYR A 969 3.36 43.19 -12.54
CA TYR A 969 3.14 42.09 -13.48
C TYR A 969 2.48 42.64 -14.76
N GLU A 970 3.16 42.47 -15.90
CA GLU A 970 2.75 42.88 -17.25
C GLU A 970 2.27 44.34 -17.36
N GLU A 971 2.82 45.24 -16.53
CA GLU A 971 2.41 46.65 -16.37
C GLU A 971 0.90 46.87 -16.03
N GLN A 972 0.18 45.83 -15.61
CA GLN A 972 -1.26 45.87 -15.41
C GLN A 972 -1.68 45.93 -13.95
N PHE A 973 -0.99 45.19 -13.07
CA PHE A 973 -1.30 45.16 -11.64
C PHE A 973 -0.08 44.76 -10.81
N TRP A 974 -0.12 45.11 -9.52
CA TRP A 974 0.88 44.71 -8.55
C TRP A 974 0.55 43.36 -7.93
N VAL A 975 1.56 42.52 -7.72
CA VAL A 975 1.48 41.25 -7.01
C VAL A 975 2.30 41.36 -5.73
N THR A 976 1.67 41.13 -4.57
CA THR A 976 2.38 41.11 -3.28
C THR A 976 1.98 39.90 -2.45
N ALA A 977 2.85 39.49 -1.53
CA ALA A 977 2.60 38.36 -0.65
C ALA A 977 1.76 38.79 0.58
N LYS A 978 0.88 37.90 1.01
CA LYS A 978 0.14 38.02 2.26
C LYS A 978 0.17 36.76 3.09
N SER A 979 -0.01 36.93 4.40
CA SER A 979 -0.28 35.79 5.26
C SER A 979 -1.56 35.09 4.81
N PRO A 980 -1.66 33.75 4.98
CA PRO A 980 -2.85 33.00 4.60
C PRO A 980 -4.14 33.50 5.27
N PHE A 981 -4.01 34.09 6.47
CA PHE A 981 -5.14 34.58 7.27
C PHE A 981 -5.60 35.99 6.88
N GLU A 982 -4.76 36.80 6.24
CA GLU A 982 -5.16 38.15 5.84
C GLU A 982 -6.19 38.07 4.70
N ALA A 983 -7.30 38.79 4.87
CA ALA A 983 -8.28 38.95 3.81
C ALA A 983 -8.00 40.23 3.00
N ALA A 984 -8.40 40.21 1.73
CA ALA A 984 -8.23 41.32 0.79
C ALA A 984 -9.51 41.62 -0.01
N ASP A 985 -10.67 41.24 0.53
CA ASP A 985 -11.97 41.54 -0.08
C ASP A 985 -12.48 42.93 0.33
N GLY A 986 -13.56 43.42 -0.27
CA GLY A 986 -14.06 44.78 -0.02
C GLY A 986 -14.54 45.05 1.42
N SER A 987 -14.87 44.00 2.18
CA SER A 987 -15.46 44.11 3.52
C SER A 987 -14.48 43.77 4.66
N LEU A 988 -13.43 43.00 4.37
CA LEU A 988 -12.49 42.49 5.36
C LEU A 988 -11.05 42.64 4.85
N GLN A 989 -10.30 43.57 5.47
CA GLN A 989 -8.90 43.84 5.14
C GLN A 989 -8.08 44.19 6.38
N SER A 990 -6.83 43.76 6.43
CA SER A 990 -5.89 44.17 7.48
C SER A 990 -5.40 45.60 7.26
N ALA A 991 -4.80 46.22 8.28
CA ALA A 991 -4.17 47.53 8.14
C ALA A 991 -3.03 47.52 7.10
N ARG A 992 -2.29 46.41 7.01
CA ARG A 992 -1.20 46.21 6.04
C ARG A 992 -1.73 46.15 4.62
N ILE A 993 -2.77 45.37 4.37
CA ILE A 993 -3.42 45.26 3.04
C ILE A 993 -3.89 46.65 2.55
N ARG A 994 -4.49 47.45 3.43
CA ARG A 994 -4.88 48.83 3.12
C ARG A 994 -3.69 49.73 2.79
N ALA A 995 -2.60 49.61 3.56
CA ALA A 995 -1.38 50.39 3.33
C ALA A 995 -0.75 50.09 1.97
N VAL A 996 -0.66 48.81 1.59
CA VAL A 996 -0.12 48.41 0.27
C VAL A 996 -0.95 48.97 -0.88
N ARG A 997 -2.29 48.92 -0.78
CA ARG A 997 -3.16 49.51 -1.81
C ARG A 997 -3.02 51.03 -1.91
N ALA A 998 -2.91 51.71 -0.77
CA ALA A 998 -2.69 53.16 -0.76
C ALA A 998 -1.33 53.52 -1.38
N ALA A 999 -0.30 52.71 -1.14
CA ALA A 999 1.01 52.88 -1.75
C ALA A 999 0.97 52.65 -3.27
N ALA A 1000 0.33 51.57 -3.75
CA ALA A 1000 0.15 51.31 -5.18
C ALA A 1000 -0.63 52.44 -5.88
N ALA A 1001 -1.72 52.91 -5.29
CA ALA A 1001 -2.51 54.01 -5.84
C ALA A 1001 -1.77 55.36 -5.88
N SER A 1002 -0.75 55.53 -5.02
CA SER A 1002 0.08 56.73 -4.97
C SER A 1002 1.41 56.56 -5.72
N ASP A 1003 1.66 55.40 -6.33
CA ASP A 1003 2.89 55.10 -7.04
C ASP A 1003 2.96 55.84 -8.39
N GLY A 1004 4.17 56.24 -8.77
CA GLY A 1004 4.41 57.05 -9.97
C GLY A 1004 4.10 56.36 -11.29
N ARG A 1005 3.87 55.04 -11.30
CA ARG A 1005 3.58 54.25 -12.52
C ARG A 1005 2.11 54.22 -12.90
N GLY A 1006 1.21 54.71 -12.05
CA GLY A 1006 -0.21 54.85 -12.38
C GLY A 1006 -1.01 53.54 -12.40
N VAL A 1007 -0.51 52.47 -11.78
CA VAL A 1007 -1.17 51.16 -11.68
C VAL A 1007 -1.75 50.98 -10.27
N PRO A 1008 -3.07 51.14 -10.06
CA PRO A 1008 -3.66 51.15 -8.72
C PRO A 1008 -4.03 49.75 -8.20
N ASP A 1009 -4.17 48.77 -9.10
CA ASP A 1009 -4.67 47.44 -8.74
C ASP A 1009 -3.58 46.57 -8.11
N VAL A 1010 -3.95 45.91 -7.01
CA VAL A 1010 -3.05 45.03 -6.25
C VAL A 1010 -3.73 43.68 -6.02
N VAL A 1011 -3.08 42.63 -6.51
CA VAL A 1011 -3.39 41.23 -6.26
C VAL A 1011 -2.52 40.71 -5.11
N PHE A 1012 -3.15 40.11 -4.11
CA PHE A 1012 -2.44 39.51 -2.98
C PHE A 1012 -2.38 37.99 -3.12
N VAL A 1013 -1.19 37.42 -3.01
CA VAL A 1013 -0.97 35.98 -3.08
C VAL A 1013 -0.56 35.46 -1.70
N ASP A 1014 -1.11 34.33 -1.30
CA ASP A 1014 -0.73 33.61 -0.09
C ASP A 1014 0.76 33.19 -0.15
N ASP A 1015 1.53 33.54 0.88
CA ASP A 1015 2.97 33.25 0.97
C ASP A 1015 3.30 31.75 0.99
N PHE A 1016 2.45 30.92 1.60
CA PHE A 1016 2.56 29.46 1.58
C PHE A 1016 2.33 28.91 0.16
N LEU A 1017 1.36 29.45 -0.58
CA LEU A 1017 1.13 29.04 -1.97
C LEU A 1017 2.34 29.38 -2.85
N LEU A 1018 2.91 30.58 -2.65
CA LEU A 1018 4.07 31.06 -3.37
C LEU A 1018 5.32 30.20 -3.09
N ASP A 1019 5.52 29.74 -1.85
CA ASP A 1019 6.62 28.84 -1.48
C ASP A 1019 6.42 27.40 -1.97
N LYS A 1020 5.23 26.82 -1.78
CA LYS A 1020 4.99 25.39 -2.06
C LYS A 1020 4.62 25.10 -3.51
N THR A 1021 3.90 26.02 -4.17
CA THR A 1021 3.29 25.78 -5.48
C THR A 1021 3.29 27.04 -6.35
N PRO A 1022 4.46 27.65 -6.63
CA PRO A 1022 4.54 28.91 -7.40
C PRO A 1022 3.89 28.81 -8.79
N SER A 1023 3.94 27.65 -9.44
CA SER A 1023 3.28 27.42 -10.72
C SER A 1023 1.75 27.59 -10.68
N LYS A 1024 1.12 27.26 -9.54
CA LYS A 1024 -0.33 27.49 -9.35
C LYS A 1024 -0.63 28.98 -9.20
N VAL A 1025 0.26 29.75 -8.59
CA VAL A 1025 0.15 31.22 -8.54
C VAL A 1025 0.16 31.80 -9.95
N THR A 1026 1.14 31.39 -10.77
CA THR A 1026 1.23 31.83 -12.18
C THR A 1026 -0.04 31.50 -12.94
N ALA A 1027 -0.55 30.26 -12.86
CA ALA A 1027 -1.79 29.87 -13.53
C ALA A 1027 -3.01 30.72 -13.10
N LEU A 1028 -3.14 31.01 -11.80
CA LEU A 1028 -4.22 31.87 -11.29
C LEU A 1028 -4.10 33.32 -11.79
N LEU A 1029 -2.88 33.86 -11.89
CA LEU A 1029 -2.65 35.21 -12.40
C LEU A 1029 -2.91 35.29 -13.90
N THR A 1030 -2.49 34.31 -14.69
CA THR A 1030 -2.79 34.23 -16.13
C THR A 1030 -4.29 34.11 -16.38
N ASP A 1031 -5.00 33.26 -15.61
CA ASP A 1031 -6.46 33.13 -15.71
C ASP A 1031 -7.19 34.42 -15.30
N PHE A 1032 -6.63 35.20 -14.37
CA PHE A 1032 -7.15 36.49 -13.97
C PHE A 1032 -6.91 37.56 -15.03
N ASN A 1033 -5.72 37.59 -15.65
CA ASN A 1033 -5.39 38.56 -16.69
C ASN A 1033 -6.20 38.33 -17.99
N ASN A 1034 -6.52 37.08 -18.30
CA ASN A 1034 -7.33 36.73 -19.48
C ASN A 1034 -8.84 37.02 -19.32
N ARG A 1035 -9.29 37.45 -18.14
CA ARG A 1035 -10.70 37.79 -17.84
C ARG A 1035 -10.89 39.30 -17.86
#